data_AF-A0A927QPJ1-F1
#
_entry.id   AF-A0A927QPJ1-F1
#
_cell.length_a   1.000
_cell.length_b   1.000
_cell.length_c   1.000
_cell.angle_alpha   90.00
_cell.angle_beta   90.00
_cell.angle_gamma   90.00
#
_symmetry.space_group_name_H-M   'P 1'
#
loop_
_entity.id
_entity.type
_entity.pdbx_description
1 polymer ?
#
loop_
_entity_poly.entity_id
_entity_poly.type
_entity_poly.pdbx_seq_one_letter_code
_entity_poly.pdbx_strand_id
1 'polypeptide(L)'
;MKPNVNFDLVAEYKNQTNSRKADGAILKNDVAVAVIELKGTKTKDLESIRQQAFDYKANQKECVYVITSNYEKLRFYINDATEFEEFNLFDLSEQRFEVLYLCLQKDSILNNIPLQIKEASIIVEEQITKQFYKDYSVFKRELFRDLVKRNAKKLKSTVDLSASEMDEEAKAEQLRLDKNLKLTLFKKSQKLIDRFLFIFFAEDRGLLPPNSTIQILNKWKGDVDFGDERPLYDMFKQYFKFLDTGRQGTTNRAEIYAYNGGLFKEDTLLDKLEIDNDLLFKHTQTLASYDFESQVDVNILGHIFENSLNEIESVNAEIEGGDFDKQTSKRKKDGVFYTPKYITKYIVENTIGKLCDEKKNELGFKEEEYFKGRKNRQQNTIVKLVETLDMYREWLLQLTICDPACGSGAFLNQALDFLIKEHNYIDELKAKILGGGLVFSDIENTILENNIFGVDLNEESVEIAKLSLWLRTAQPRRKLNNLNSNIKCGNSLIESKAVAGNKAFNWKEQFPSVFEKGGFDVIIGNPPYVRVQTIKDNIEKESHELERKYKSATRRYDLFVLFMEKSKELVSDEGVVSYILPHKFLVADFGNGIRDFLIKNKFIEEIIHFGHEIVFLDASAYTCIIKLSNNNQELKFKKISPLEIFQERPFLKFDYKNLNADNWDLNDLDSSMVLKKISLSKFKLNDILDGIYQGIKNTSDKIFMMKGYFKDDMFYGYSDELETNVIIESNIMLPVAKGRDIKRNQELNIDYFVIYPHYFNGKKTVPYEEIEFMENFPRAYDYLNKFKLDLIEKKIRFKTNPKYWYSLHRAREIQIFKDIKIVTATIQNYPHFTIDATQSLTDAGGYALKIKDNIKLEQKELIAILNSNLMWFFIKNTSSVYRGGYYAFNTTFLNPFPIPEIKKIKDLNFGDKTSLVYNLTKSLNTSNKKFTKYLQSQFAIEKLTKKLENWYELDFGDFIKEINKAIKVINKERLKSEQPLIKELTKLDEMDWMEVFETKKAEAQTLKQQIDATDREIDAMVYELYGLTAEEIAIVENS
;
A
#
# COMPACT_ATOMS: atom_id res chain seq x y z
N MET A 1 -24.63 -27.26 24.32
CA MET A 1 -25.29 -27.28 25.65
C MET A 1 -25.04 -25.96 26.36
N LYS A 2 -26.08 -25.27 26.84
CA LYS A 2 -25.94 -24.15 27.79
C LYS A 2 -25.93 -24.74 29.21
N PRO A 3 -24.92 -24.46 30.07
CA PRO A 3 -24.91 -24.96 31.45
C PRO A 3 -26.15 -24.50 32.26
N ASN A 4 -26.71 -23.34 31.91
CA ASN A 4 -27.96 -22.78 32.46
C ASN A 4 -28.58 -21.76 31.49
N VAL A 5 -29.87 -21.43 31.64
CA VAL A 5 -30.63 -20.53 30.73
C VAL A 5 -30.01 -19.13 30.61
N ASN A 6 -29.34 -18.65 31.67
CA ASN A 6 -28.76 -17.30 31.75
C ASN A 6 -27.23 -17.25 31.59
N PHE A 7 -26.60 -18.33 31.14
CA PHE A 7 -25.14 -18.34 30.90
C PHE A 7 -24.82 -17.80 29.50
N ASP A 8 -23.82 -16.93 29.46
CA ASP A 8 -23.18 -16.35 28.27
C ASP A 8 -22.16 -17.30 27.64
N LEU A 9 -21.84 -18.44 28.25
CA LEU A 9 -20.95 -19.47 27.70
C LEU A 9 -21.75 -20.69 27.21
N VAL A 10 -21.48 -21.14 25.98
CA VAL A 10 -22.12 -22.31 25.36
C VAL A 10 -21.08 -23.30 24.88
N ALA A 11 -21.29 -24.59 25.15
CA ALA A 11 -20.49 -25.68 24.60
C ALA A 11 -21.10 -26.21 23.29
N GLU A 12 -20.24 -26.64 22.36
CA GLU A 12 -20.62 -27.18 21.03
C GLU A 12 -21.51 -26.23 20.21
N TYR A 13 -21.03 -25.00 19.99
CA TYR A 13 -21.79 -23.97 19.27
C TYR A 13 -21.75 -24.21 17.75
N LYS A 14 -22.92 -24.33 17.10
CA LYS A 14 -23.05 -24.64 15.66
C LYS A 14 -22.96 -23.39 14.80
N ASN A 15 -22.30 -23.51 13.66
CA ASN A 15 -22.23 -22.47 12.66
C ASN A 15 -23.57 -22.25 11.94
N GLN A 16 -23.85 -21.01 11.52
CA GLN A 16 -25.10 -20.63 10.85
C GLN A 16 -25.24 -21.19 9.42
N THR A 17 -24.11 -21.51 8.75
CA THR A 17 -24.06 -21.80 7.32
C THR A 17 -23.59 -23.21 6.96
N ASN A 18 -22.80 -23.91 7.79
CA ASN A 18 -22.09 -25.13 7.37
C ASN A 18 -22.00 -26.29 8.39
N SER A 19 -22.96 -26.45 9.31
CA SER A 19 -23.08 -27.60 10.26
C SER A 19 -21.86 -27.97 11.14
N ARG A 20 -20.73 -27.29 10.99
CA ARG A 20 -19.52 -27.40 11.81
C ARG A 20 -19.79 -26.86 13.23
N LYS A 21 -19.11 -27.38 14.26
CA LYS A 21 -19.25 -27.01 15.68
C LYS A 21 -17.92 -26.58 16.33
N ALA A 22 -17.88 -25.38 16.91
CA ALA A 22 -16.79 -24.97 17.78
C ALA A 22 -16.95 -25.61 19.16
N ASP A 23 -15.84 -25.86 19.88
CA ASP A 23 -15.89 -26.46 21.22
C ASP A 23 -16.67 -25.59 22.21
N GLY A 24 -16.56 -24.26 22.09
CA GLY A 24 -17.41 -23.32 22.82
C GLY A 24 -17.54 -21.95 22.16
N ALA A 25 -18.48 -21.15 22.68
CA ALA A 25 -18.67 -19.75 22.29
C ALA A 25 -19.14 -18.91 23.47
N ILE A 26 -18.72 -17.65 23.52
CA ILE A 26 -19.22 -16.62 24.43
C ILE A 26 -20.25 -15.78 23.68
N LEU A 27 -21.43 -15.60 24.28
CA LEU A 27 -22.59 -14.95 23.68
C LEU A 27 -22.91 -13.62 24.38
N LYS A 28 -23.27 -12.62 23.58
CA LYS A 28 -23.91 -11.38 24.02
C LYS A 28 -25.22 -11.24 23.26
N ASN A 29 -26.35 -11.22 23.97
CA ASN A 29 -27.70 -11.20 23.36
C ASN A 29 -27.91 -12.30 22.30
N ASP A 30 -27.48 -13.53 22.62
CA ASP A 30 -27.49 -14.71 21.74
C ASP A 30 -26.63 -14.62 20.46
N VAL A 31 -25.78 -13.60 20.34
CA VAL A 31 -24.77 -13.50 19.27
C VAL A 31 -23.38 -13.86 19.79
N ALA A 32 -22.63 -14.66 19.03
CA ALA A 32 -21.28 -15.07 19.43
C ALA A 32 -20.28 -13.93 19.28
N VAL A 33 -19.72 -13.48 20.41
CA VAL A 33 -18.67 -12.45 20.48
C VAL A 33 -17.27 -13.06 20.58
N ALA A 34 -17.16 -14.30 21.08
CA ALA A 34 -15.92 -15.07 21.11
C ALA A 34 -16.15 -16.53 20.73
N VAL A 35 -15.20 -17.12 20.01
CA VAL A 35 -15.14 -18.57 19.74
C VAL A 35 -14.02 -19.19 20.56
N ILE A 36 -14.28 -20.38 21.11
CA ILE A 36 -13.33 -21.13 21.92
C ILE A 36 -13.09 -22.48 21.27
N GLU A 37 -11.82 -22.82 21.05
CA GLU A 37 -11.39 -24.12 20.55
C GLU A 37 -10.37 -24.72 21.53
N LEU A 38 -10.63 -25.92 22.01
CA LEU A 38 -9.87 -26.57 23.07
C LEU A 38 -9.33 -27.91 22.58
N LYS A 39 -8.05 -28.17 22.82
CA LYS A 39 -7.47 -29.51 22.66
C LYS A 39 -6.87 -29.99 23.97
N GLY A 40 -6.65 -31.29 24.09
CA GLY A 40 -5.98 -31.84 25.26
C GLY A 40 -4.52 -31.37 25.36
N THR A 41 -3.93 -31.48 26.55
CA THR A 41 -2.51 -31.15 26.82
C THR A 41 -1.50 -31.91 25.96
N LYS A 42 -1.93 -32.93 25.22
CA LYS A 42 -1.12 -33.69 24.26
C LYS A 42 -0.96 -32.96 22.92
N THR A 43 -1.85 -32.03 22.57
CA THR A 43 -1.76 -31.25 21.33
C THR A 43 -0.83 -30.07 21.55
N LYS A 44 0.29 -30.02 20.83
CA LYS A 44 1.37 -29.05 21.06
C LYS A 44 1.41 -27.94 20.01
N ASP A 45 1.06 -28.28 18.78
CA ASP A 45 0.80 -27.29 17.73
C ASP A 45 -0.58 -26.63 17.94
N LEU A 46 -0.57 -25.39 18.43
CA LEU A 46 -1.75 -24.54 18.52
C LEU A 46 -2.09 -23.85 17.18
N GLU A 47 -1.22 -23.93 16.18
CA GLU A 47 -1.41 -23.28 14.89
C GLU A 47 -2.46 -24.00 14.03
N SER A 48 -2.45 -25.33 14.02
CA SER A 48 -3.53 -26.12 13.42
C SER A 48 -4.89 -25.93 14.11
N ILE A 49 -4.90 -25.59 15.41
CA ILE A 49 -6.11 -25.27 16.18
C ILE A 49 -6.63 -23.87 15.83
N ARG A 50 -5.71 -22.91 15.66
CA ARG A 50 -6.03 -21.54 15.23
C ARG A 50 -6.88 -21.56 13.96
N GLN A 51 -6.50 -22.35 12.96
CA GLN A 51 -7.22 -22.40 11.69
C GLN A 51 -8.70 -22.79 11.88
N GLN A 52 -8.96 -23.84 12.68
CA GLN A 52 -10.32 -24.28 12.98
C GLN A 52 -11.13 -23.17 13.64
N ALA A 53 -10.55 -22.48 14.63
CA ALA A 53 -11.23 -21.43 15.37
C ALA A 53 -11.52 -20.18 14.51
N PHE A 54 -10.61 -19.81 13.60
CA PHE A 54 -10.81 -18.67 12.69
C PHE A 54 -11.77 -18.95 11.54
N ASP A 55 -11.84 -20.20 11.06
CA ASP A 55 -12.88 -20.62 10.12
C ASP A 55 -14.28 -20.44 10.72
N TYR A 56 -14.46 -20.71 12.03
CA TYR A 56 -15.71 -20.41 12.73
C TYR A 56 -15.98 -18.91 12.81
N LYS A 57 -14.98 -18.12 13.24
CA LYS A 57 -15.09 -16.66 13.31
C LYS A 57 -15.53 -16.07 11.97
N ALA A 58 -14.98 -16.53 10.84
CA ALA A 58 -15.31 -16.02 9.50
C ALA A 58 -16.81 -16.15 9.16
N ASN A 59 -17.53 -17.08 9.80
CA ASN A 59 -18.96 -17.30 9.62
C ASN A 59 -19.83 -16.55 10.65
N GLN A 60 -19.22 -15.78 11.57
CA GLN A 60 -19.89 -15.02 12.63
C GLN A 60 -19.44 -13.54 12.55
N LYS A 61 -20.23 -12.71 11.87
CA LYS A 61 -19.87 -11.29 11.61
C LYS A 61 -19.57 -10.46 12.87
N GLU A 62 -20.20 -10.79 13.99
CA GLU A 62 -20.06 -10.07 15.27
C GLU A 62 -19.01 -10.70 16.21
N CYS A 63 -18.37 -11.80 15.79
CA CYS A 63 -17.35 -12.46 16.59
C CYS A 63 -16.02 -11.70 16.48
N VAL A 64 -15.60 -11.10 17.59
CA VAL A 64 -14.36 -10.32 17.69
C VAL A 64 -13.20 -11.19 18.15
N TYR A 65 -13.46 -12.09 19.10
CA TYR A 65 -12.40 -12.80 19.82
C TYR A 65 -12.30 -14.27 19.41
N VAL A 66 -11.08 -14.79 19.40
CA VAL A 66 -10.81 -16.24 19.27
C VAL A 66 -9.92 -16.66 20.43
N ILE A 67 -10.27 -17.78 21.06
CA ILE A 67 -9.54 -18.34 22.19
C ILE A 67 -9.17 -19.77 21.84
N THR A 68 -7.87 -20.08 21.79
CA THR A 68 -7.40 -21.46 21.60
C THR A 68 -6.59 -21.90 22.80
N SER A 69 -6.79 -23.12 23.27
CA SER A 69 -5.96 -23.64 24.37
C SER A 69 -5.73 -25.14 24.28
N ASN A 70 -4.56 -25.56 24.75
CA ASN A 70 -4.26 -26.97 25.05
C ASN A 70 -4.18 -27.24 26.57
N TYR A 71 -4.74 -26.35 27.40
CA TYR A 71 -4.65 -26.34 28.87
C TYR A 71 -3.25 -26.12 29.49
N GLU A 72 -2.19 -26.12 28.70
CA GLU A 72 -0.84 -25.65 29.11
C GLU A 72 -0.64 -24.21 28.63
N LYS A 73 -0.96 -23.96 27.36
CA LYS A 73 -0.91 -22.66 26.69
C LYS A 73 -2.32 -22.21 26.31
N LEU A 74 -2.59 -20.92 26.48
CA LEU A 74 -3.80 -20.25 26.00
C LEU A 74 -3.37 -19.11 25.08
N ARG A 75 -3.96 -19.05 23.88
CA ARG A 75 -3.78 -17.92 22.96
C ARG A 75 -5.09 -17.16 22.84
N PHE A 76 -5.00 -15.85 23.05
CA PHE A 76 -6.12 -14.92 22.95
C PHE A 76 -5.92 -14.00 21.75
N TYR A 77 -6.85 -14.07 20.80
CA TYR A 77 -6.79 -13.33 19.55
C TYR A 77 -7.89 -12.26 19.50
N ILE A 78 -7.57 -11.11 18.91
CA ILE A 78 -8.50 -10.00 18.71
C ILE A 78 -8.54 -9.68 17.21
N ASN A 79 -9.64 -10.05 16.55
CA ASN A 79 -9.93 -9.91 15.12
C ASN A 79 -8.99 -10.61 14.13
N ASP A 80 -7.69 -10.60 14.42
CA ASP A 80 -6.58 -10.98 13.56
C ASP A 80 -6.03 -12.36 13.96
N ALA A 81 -5.78 -13.23 12.98
CA ALA A 81 -5.18 -14.56 13.19
C ALA A 81 -3.66 -14.52 13.39
N THR A 82 -3.02 -13.40 13.08
CA THR A 82 -1.57 -13.26 13.02
C THR A 82 -0.97 -12.76 14.33
N GLU A 83 -1.79 -12.12 15.16
CA GLU A 83 -1.40 -11.53 16.44
C GLU A 83 -2.25 -12.09 17.58
N PHE A 84 -1.59 -12.51 18.65
CA PHE A 84 -2.23 -13.05 19.84
C PHE A 84 -1.39 -12.82 21.08
N GLU A 85 -2.06 -12.78 22.22
CA GLU A 85 -1.42 -12.93 23.52
C GLU A 85 -1.37 -14.42 23.89
N GLU A 86 -0.16 -14.94 24.14
CA GLU A 86 0.05 -16.32 24.62
C GLU A 86 0.33 -16.34 26.12
N PHE A 87 -0.37 -17.20 26.84
CA PHE A 87 -0.21 -17.41 28.26
C PHE A 87 0.14 -18.87 28.53
N ASN A 88 1.31 -19.11 29.12
CA ASN A 88 1.61 -20.43 29.70
C ASN A 88 0.95 -20.50 31.08
N LEU A 89 -0.14 -21.25 31.17
CA LEU A 89 -1.01 -21.35 32.35
C LEU A 89 -0.31 -21.98 33.57
N PHE A 90 0.81 -22.68 33.38
CA PHE A 90 1.57 -23.29 34.48
C PHE A 90 2.69 -22.40 35.01
N ASP A 91 3.14 -21.42 34.22
CA ASP A 91 4.28 -20.54 34.53
C ASP A 91 3.89 -19.04 34.52
N LEU A 92 2.62 -18.72 34.81
CA LEU A 92 2.12 -17.34 34.85
C LEU A 92 2.72 -16.54 36.01
N SER A 93 3.38 -15.42 35.70
CA SER A 93 3.69 -14.39 36.69
C SER A 93 2.43 -13.57 37.06
N GLU A 94 2.46 -12.88 38.21
CA GLU A 94 1.36 -12.02 38.66
C GLU A 94 0.99 -10.96 37.60
N GLN A 95 1.99 -10.27 37.03
CA GLN A 95 1.80 -9.29 35.96
C GLN A 95 1.15 -9.91 34.71
N ARG A 96 1.58 -11.10 34.29
CA ARG A 96 0.95 -11.78 33.13
C ARG A 96 -0.46 -12.26 33.46
N PHE A 97 -0.74 -12.59 34.71
CA PHE A 97 -2.08 -12.95 35.15
C PHE A 97 -3.04 -11.75 35.10
N GLU A 98 -2.59 -10.54 35.43
CA GLU A 98 -3.40 -9.32 35.27
C GLU A 98 -3.85 -9.12 33.81
N VAL A 99 -2.94 -9.32 32.86
CA VAL A 99 -3.25 -9.24 31.42
C VAL A 99 -4.23 -10.34 31.01
N LEU A 100 -3.98 -11.59 31.43
CA LEU A 100 -4.89 -12.71 31.17
C LEU A 100 -6.30 -12.43 31.72
N TYR A 101 -6.38 -11.91 32.95
CA TYR A 101 -7.63 -11.55 33.61
C TYR A 101 -8.36 -10.44 32.84
N LEU A 102 -7.63 -9.39 32.44
CA LEU A 102 -8.19 -8.32 31.60
C LEU A 102 -8.74 -8.85 30.28
N CYS A 103 -8.06 -9.81 29.63
CA CYS A 103 -8.52 -10.41 28.38
C CYS A 103 -9.76 -11.30 28.55
N LEU A 104 -9.85 -12.06 29.65
CA LEU A 104 -10.85 -13.14 29.81
C LEU A 104 -12.00 -12.81 30.75
N GLN A 105 -11.91 -11.76 31.56
CA GLN A 105 -12.99 -11.37 32.47
C GLN A 105 -14.25 -11.02 31.67
N LYS A 106 -15.40 -11.45 32.19
CA LYS A 106 -16.71 -11.36 31.54
C LYS A 106 -17.02 -9.96 31.02
N ASP A 107 -16.96 -8.95 31.88
CA ASP A 107 -17.31 -7.58 31.51
C ASP A 107 -16.30 -7.00 30.53
N SER A 108 -15.03 -7.38 30.58
CA SER A 108 -14.02 -6.98 29.61
C SER A 108 -14.37 -7.47 28.20
N ILE A 109 -14.62 -8.78 28.04
CA ILE A 109 -15.00 -9.35 26.74
C ILE A 109 -16.33 -8.76 26.26
N LEU A 110 -17.35 -8.72 27.11
CA LEU A 110 -18.69 -8.27 26.71
C LEU A 110 -18.73 -6.77 26.39
N ASN A 111 -17.88 -5.95 26.99
CA ASN A 111 -17.78 -4.51 26.71
C ASN A 111 -16.68 -4.17 25.70
N ASN A 112 -16.07 -5.17 25.06
CA ASN A 112 -14.97 -5.01 24.11
C ASN A 112 -13.75 -4.26 24.66
N ILE A 113 -13.49 -4.30 25.98
CA ILE A 113 -12.36 -3.61 26.62
C ILE A 113 -11.02 -4.03 25.98
N PRO A 114 -10.72 -5.33 25.74
CA PRO A 114 -9.47 -5.72 25.07
C PRO A 114 -9.33 -5.15 23.66
N LEU A 115 -10.45 -5.05 22.92
CA LEU A 115 -10.44 -4.47 21.57
C LEU A 115 -10.19 -2.96 21.65
N GLN A 116 -10.88 -2.25 22.55
CA GLN A 116 -10.69 -0.82 22.76
C GLN A 116 -9.28 -0.48 23.20
N ILE A 117 -8.68 -1.28 24.07
CA ILE A 117 -7.29 -1.11 24.50
C ILE A 117 -6.33 -1.37 23.33
N LYS A 118 -6.55 -2.42 22.52
CA LYS A 118 -5.74 -2.67 21.31
C LYS A 118 -5.85 -1.52 20.30
N GLU A 119 -7.06 -1.02 20.05
CA GLU A 119 -7.26 0.11 19.14
C GLU A 119 -6.65 1.41 19.70
N ALA A 120 -6.77 1.65 21.00
CA ALA A 120 -6.15 2.79 21.67
C ALA A 120 -4.63 2.69 21.68
N SER A 121 -4.06 1.50 21.91
CA SER A 121 -2.60 1.29 21.91
C SER A 121 -2.01 1.57 20.53
N ILE A 122 -2.66 1.14 19.45
CA ILE A 122 -2.24 1.45 18.08
C ILE A 122 -2.19 2.97 17.85
N ILE A 123 -3.20 3.71 18.32
CA ILE A 123 -3.23 5.18 18.18
C ILE A 123 -2.12 5.83 19.01
N VAL A 124 -1.88 5.34 20.23
CA VAL A 124 -0.81 5.85 21.12
C VAL A 124 0.57 5.55 20.53
N GLU A 125 0.81 4.32 20.07
CA GLU A 125 2.04 3.92 19.36
C GLU A 125 2.27 4.79 18.12
N GLU A 126 1.23 5.06 17.33
CA GLU A 126 1.32 5.94 16.16
C GLU A 126 1.68 7.38 16.56
N GLN A 127 1.09 7.90 17.63
CA GLN A 127 1.40 9.24 18.16
C GLN A 127 2.84 9.34 18.66
N ILE A 128 3.30 8.36 19.45
CA ILE A 128 4.66 8.31 19.95
C ILE A 128 5.65 8.19 18.79
N THR A 129 5.38 7.31 17.83
CA THR A 129 6.20 7.14 16.61
C THR A 129 6.34 8.46 15.86
N LYS A 130 5.24 9.19 15.65
CA LYS A 130 5.24 10.49 14.96
C LYS A 130 6.01 11.55 15.73
N GLN A 131 5.86 11.60 17.05
CA GLN A 131 6.51 12.59 17.90
C GLN A 131 8.02 12.31 18.03
N PHE A 132 8.40 11.05 18.27
CA PHE A 132 9.80 10.62 18.25
C PHE A 132 10.47 10.93 16.91
N TYR A 133 9.82 10.58 15.80
CA TYR A 133 10.33 10.88 14.46
C TYR A 133 10.60 12.38 14.28
N LYS A 134 9.67 13.22 14.72
CA LYS A 134 9.81 14.68 14.64
C LYS A 134 11.02 15.16 15.45
N ASP A 135 11.21 14.68 16.68
CA ASP A 135 12.32 15.12 17.53
C ASP A 135 13.67 14.60 16.99
N TYR A 136 13.70 13.35 16.52
CA TYR A 136 14.84 12.75 15.82
C TYR A 136 15.25 13.54 14.58
N SER A 137 14.29 13.89 13.72
CA SER A 137 14.48 14.71 12.51
C SER A 137 15.08 16.08 12.84
N VAL A 138 14.55 16.72 13.88
CA VAL A 138 15.04 18.02 14.33
C VAL A 138 16.49 17.89 14.82
N PHE A 139 16.79 16.91 15.68
CA PHE A 139 18.15 16.70 16.16
C PHE A 139 19.12 16.48 15.00
N LYS A 140 18.77 15.60 14.05
CA LYS A 140 19.60 15.29 12.89
C LYS A 140 19.95 16.52 12.06
N ARG A 141 18.94 17.31 11.68
CA ARG A 141 19.11 18.51 10.87
C ARG A 141 19.92 19.58 11.61
N GLU A 142 19.64 19.80 12.89
CA GLU A 142 20.35 20.81 13.69
C GLU A 142 21.80 20.40 13.94
N LEU A 143 22.06 19.12 14.26
CA LEU A 143 23.40 18.60 14.45
C LEU A 143 24.25 18.73 13.18
N PHE A 144 23.71 18.36 12.02
CA PHE A 144 24.42 18.52 10.76
C PHE A 144 24.77 19.99 10.47
N ARG A 145 23.80 20.91 10.64
CA ARG A 145 24.03 22.35 10.44
C ARG A 145 25.08 22.90 11.39
N ASP A 146 25.06 22.48 12.66
CA ASP A 146 26.05 22.89 13.65
C ASP A 146 27.45 22.38 13.29
N LEU A 147 27.56 21.11 12.91
CA LEU A 147 28.82 20.51 12.47
C LEU A 147 29.41 21.26 11.27
N VAL A 148 28.61 21.58 10.26
CA VAL A 148 29.04 22.39 9.11
C VAL A 148 29.47 23.79 9.57
N LYS A 149 28.67 24.45 10.41
CA LYS A 149 28.94 25.82 10.87
C LYS A 149 30.26 25.92 11.64
N ARG A 150 30.53 25.00 12.56
CA ARG A 150 31.71 25.05 13.45
C ARG A 150 32.97 24.47 12.82
N ASN A 151 32.84 23.41 12.04
CA ASN A 151 34.00 22.64 11.58
C ASN A 151 34.40 22.96 10.13
N ALA A 152 33.50 23.47 9.28
CA ALA A 152 33.83 23.64 7.86
C ALA A 152 34.99 24.61 7.61
N LYS A 153 35.15 25.68 8.41
CA LYS A 153 36.28 26.61 8.27
C LYS A 153 37.61 25.97 8.64
N LYS A 154 37.65 25.23 9.74
CA LYS A 154 38.84 24.52 10.26
C LYS A 154 39.28 23.37 9.36
N LEU A 155 38.33 22.71 8.71
CA LEU A 155 38.59 21.63 7.76
C LEU A 155 38.93 22.15 6.34
N LYS A 156 38.58 23.40 6.02
CA LYS A 156 39.00 24.08 4.77
C LYS A 156 40.41 24.68 4.86
N SER A 157 40.86 25.11 6.04
CA SER A 157 42.18 25.73 6.25
C SER A 157 43.38 24.76 6.11
N THR A 158 43.14 23.53 5.68
CA THR A 158 44.19 22.56 5.32
C THR A 158 44.53 22.58 3.83
N VAL A 159 43.81 23.37 3.02
CA VAL A 159 44.11 23.61 1.59
C VAL A 159 44.26 25.10 1.39
N ASP A 160 45.48 25.59 1.62
CA ASP A 160 45.85 26.98 1.44
C ASP A 160 46.24 27.20 -0.02
N LEU A 161 45.34 27.81 -0.80
CA LEU A 161 45.69 28.50 -2.04
C LEU A 161 45.03 29.88 -1.98
N SER A 162 45.90 30.88 -1.91
CA SER A 162 45.61 32.30 -1.80
C SER A 162 44.58 32.78 -2.81
N ALA A 163 43.58 33.51 -2.31
CA ALA A 163 42.57 34.21 -3.09
C ALA A 163 43.18 35.40 -3.86
N SER A 164 43.79 35.13 -5.00
CA SER A 164 43.99 36.12 -6.07
C SER A 164 44.21 35.38 -7.39
N GLU A 165 43.21 35.49 -8.29
CA GLU A 165 43.14 34.90 -9.64
C GLU A 165 42.90 33.38 -9.70
N MET A 166 41.75 32.92 -9.19
CA MET A 166 41.26 31.56 -9.44
C MET A 166 40.57 31.47 -10.81
N ASP A 167 41.10 30.64 -11.70
CA ASP A 167 40.44 30.26 -12.95
C ASP A 167 39.15 29.45 -12.71
N GLU A 168 38.39 29.19 -13.77
CA GLU A 168 37.14 28.40 -13.72
C GLU A 168 37.35 26.98 -13.17
N GLU A 169 38.53 26.38 -13.39
CA GLU A 169 38.86 25.01 -12.99
C GLU A 169 39.15 24.92 -11.49
N ALA A 170 39.87 25.89 -10.94
CA ALA A 170 40.12 26.04 -9.51
C ALA A 170 38.82 26.31 -8.73
N LYS A 171 37.89 27.09 -9.29
CA LYS A 171 36.56 27.30 -8.68
C LYS A 171 35.73 26.01 -8.67
N ALA A 172 35.76 25.23 -9.75
CA ALA A 172 35.07 23.95 -9.83
C ALA A 172 35.64 22.94 -8.81
N GLU A 173 36.95 22.91 -8.62
CA GLU A 173 37.61 22.03 -7.66
C GLU A 173 37.32 22.44 -6.21
N GLN A 174 37.34 23.75 -5.90
CA GLN A 174 36.94 24.27 -4.59
C GLN A 174 35.48 23.89 -4.25
N LEU A 175 34.58 23.97 -5.24
CA LEU A 175 33.17 23.59 -5.08
C LEU A 175 33.03 22.08 -4.83
N ARG A 176 33.78 21.23 -5.54
CA ARG A 176 33.81 19.78 -5.28
C ARG A 176 34.33 19.47 -3.89
N LEU A 177 35.37 20.17 -3.45
CA LEU A 177 35.95 19.98 -2.11
C LEU A 177 34.94 20.36 -1.01
N ASP A 178 34.22 21.48 -1.15
CA ASP A 178 33.17 21.88 -0.21
C ASP A 178 32.01 20.87 -0.17
N LYS A 179 31.62 20.33 -1.33
CA LYS A 179 30.61 19.27 -1.44
C LYS A 179 31.03 18.00 -0.71
N ASN A 180 32.24 17.51 -0.98
CA ASN A 180 32.79 16.32 -0.34
C ASN A 180 32.93 16.49 1.18
N LEU A 181 33.30 17.69 1.64
CA LEU A 181 33.37 18.02 3.06
C LEU A 181 32.00 17.95 3.73
N LYS A 182 30.98 18.59 3.15
CA LYS A 182 29.60 18.54 3.68
C LYS A 182 29.06 17.12 3.71
N LEU A 183 29.27 16.34 2.65
CA LEU A 183 28.86 14.93 2.60
C LEU A 183 29.56 14.10 3.68
N THR A 184 30.85 14.37 3.91
CA THR A 184 31.60 13.70 4.99
C THR A 184 31.04 14.05 6.36
N LEU A 185 30.79 15.33 6.64
CA LEU A 185 30.21 15.79 7.90
C LEU A 185 28.80 15.22 8.12
N PHE A 186 28.02 15.07 7.05
CA PHE A 186 26.71 14.43 7.09
C PHE A 186 26.80 12.94 7.52
N LYS A 187 27.71 12.18 6.92
CA LYS A 187 27.97 10.79 7.35
C LYS A 187 28.41 10.71 8.82
N LYS A 188 29.23 11.66 9.27
CA LYS A 188 29.66 11.73 10.67
C LYS A 188 28.52 12.10 11.62
N SER A 189 27.61 12.99 11.23
CA SER A 189 26.42 13.31 12.03
C SER A 189 25.51 12.09 12.18
N GLN A 190 25.33 11.31 11.12
CA GLN A 190 24.53 10.07 11.17
C GLN A 190 25.12 9.07 12.15
N LYS A 191 26.41 8.72 12.00
CA LYS A 191 27.09 7.79 12.89
C LYS A 191 27.01 8.22 14.37
N LEU A 192 27.08 9.52 14.64
CA LEU A 192 26.96 10.03 16.01
C LEU A 192 25.54 9.85 16.57
N ILE A 193 24.52 10.09 15.75
CA ILE A 193 23.12 9.86 16.13
C ILE A 193 22.85 8.37 16.37
N ASP A 194 23.41 7.48 15.54
CA ASP A 194 23.26 6.03 15.71
C ASP A 194 23.90 5.55 17.03
N ARG A 195 25.05 6.13 17.43
CA ARG A 195 25.65 5.89 18.76
C ARG A 195 24.71 6.32 19.88
N PHE A 196 24.02 7.45 19.77
CA PHE A 196 23.08 7.93 20.77
C PHE A 196 21.83 7.05 20.85
N LEU A 197 21.24 6.70 19.71
CA LEU A 197 20.08 5.80 19.67
C LEU A 197 20.39 4.44 20.29
N PHE A 198 21.57 3.89 20.04
CA PHE A 198 22.00 2.67 20.70
C PHE A 198 22.06 2.85 22.22
N ILE A 199 22.60 3.97 22.72
CA ILE A 199 22.66 4.23 24.17
C ILE A 199 21.26 4.32 24.77
N PHE A 200 20.34 5.07 24.16
CA PHE A 200 18.97 5.23 24.66
C PHE A 200 18.25 3.88 24.70
N PHE A 201 18.38 3.08 23.64
CA PHE A 201 17.83 1.73 23.62
C PHE A 201 18.46 0.82 24.69
N ALA A 202 19.79 0.90 24.84
CA ALA A 202 20.53 0.02 25.72
C ALA A 202 20.32 0.35 27.21
N GLU A 203 20.11 1.61 27.58
CA GLU A 203 19.83 1.99 28.97
C GLU A 203 18.43 1.57 29.45
N ASP A 204 17.44 1.52 28.56
CA ASP A 204 16.08 1.06 28.89
C ASP A 204 15.96 -0.48 28.89
N ARG A 205 16.72 -1.17 28.04
CA ARG A 205 16.73 -2.65 27.97
C ARG A 205 17.64 -3.31 29.00
N GLY A 206 18.19 -2.55 29.95
CA GLY A 206 19.11 -3.06 30.98
C GLY A 206 20.47 -3.54 30.45
N LEU A 207 20.83 -3.19 29.21
CA LEU A 207 22.15 -3.44 28.63
C LEU A 207 23.19 -2.46 29.18
N LEU A 208 22.76 -1.24 29.49
CA LEU A 208 23.53 -0.21 30.17
C LEU A 208 22.88 0.15 31.50
N PRO A 209 23.63 0.79 32.41
CA PRO A 209 23.03 1.33 33.63
C PRO A 209 21.88 2.29 33.27
N PRO A 210 20.73 2.19 33.94
CA PRO A 210 19.55 2.96 33.57
C PRO A 210 19.80 4.47 33.72
N ASN A 211 19.24 5.27 32.82
CA ASN A 211 19.39 6.72 32.79
C ASN A 211 20.85 7.19 32.69
N SER A 212 21.73 6.42 32.06
CA SER A 212 23.13 6.79 31.82
C SER A 212 23.25 8.13 31.09
N THR A 213 22.42 8.37 30.08
CA THR A 213 22.39 9.64 29.35
C THR A 213 22.09 10.80 30.30
N ILE A 214 21.00 10.70 31.06
CA ILE A 214 20.57 11.75 32.01
C ILE A 214 21.63 11.98 33.10
N GLN A 215 22.29 10.93 33.57
CA GLN A 215 23.40 11.06 34.52
C GLN A 215 24.60 11.81 33.94
N ILE A 216 24.96 11.57 32.67
CA ILE A 216 26.02 12.30 31.97
C ILE A 216 25.65 13.79 31.87
N LEU A 217 24.42 14.08 31.46
CA LEU A 217 23.91 15.44 31.31
C LEU A 217 23.90 16.21 32.64
N ASN A 218 23.35 15.61 33.70
CA ASN A 218 23.31 16.21 35.03
C ASN A 218 24.71 16.45 35.59
N LYS A 219 25.64 15.50 35.39
CA LYS A 219 27.03 15.68 35.81
C LYS A 219 27.69 16.84 35.06
N TRP A 220 27.58 16.87 33.73
CA TRP A 220 28.17 17.94 32.93
C TRP A 220 27.62 19.31 33.35
N LYS A 221 26.29 19.41 33.53
CA LYS A 221 25.65 20.65 33.97
C LYS A 221 26.15 21.11 35.34
N GLY A 222 26.26 20.19 36.30
CA GLY A 222 26.81 20.50 37.63
C GLY A 222 28.28 20.92 37.60
N ASP A 223 29.10 20.31 36.74
CA ASP A 223 30.51 20.68 36.60
C ASP A 223 30.63 22.07 35.93
N VAL A 224 29.82 22.38 34.93
CA VAL A 224 29.73 23.72 34.30
C VAL A 224 29.27 24.78 35.30
N ASP A 225 28.24 24.48 36.10
CA ASP A 225 27.73 25.40 37.13
C ASP A 225 28.78 25.65 38.24
N PHE A 226 29.76 24.74 38.40
CA PHE A 226 30.92 24.89 39.30
C PHE A 226 32.16 25.52 38.63
N GLY A 227 32.09 25.84 37.33
CA GLY A 227 33.15 26.53 36.58
C GLY A 227 34.03 25.66 35.68
N ASP A 228 33.69 24.40 35.42
CA ASP A 228 34.37 23.56 34.41
C ASP A 228 33.80 23.84 33.00
N GLU A 229 34.64 24.31 32.08
CA GLU A 229 34.22 24.66 30.71
C GLU A 229 34.34 23.49 29.71
N ARG A 230 34.60 22.26 30.16
CA ARG A 230 34.80 21.13 29.24
C ARG A 230 33.57 20.86 28.35
N PRO A 231 33.74 20.55 27.05
CA PRO A 231 32.63 20.23 26.15
C PRO A 231 31.82 19.00 26.60
N LEU A 232 30.49 19.04 26.41
CA LEU A 232 29.61 17.91 26.69
C LEU A 232 29.95 16.71 25.80
N TYR A 233 30.36 16.96 24.55
CA TYR A 233 30.75 15.89 23.65
C TYR A 233 31.95 15.08 24.16
N ASP A 234 32.86 15.67 24.95
CA ASP A 234 33.98 14.95 25.54
C ASP A 234 33.53 13.93 26.59
N MET A 235 32.45 14.23 27.32
CA MET A 235 31.81 13.26 28.23
C MET A 235 31.26 12.06 27.47
N PHE A 236 30.58 12.31 26.35
CA PHE A 236 30.05 11.24 25.51
C PHE A 236 31.16 10.44 24.83
N LYS A 237 32.25 11.07 24.36
CA LYS A 237 33.42 10.34 23.82
C LYS A 237 34.03 9.40 24.85
N GLN A 238 34.14 9.85 26.10
CA GLN A 238 34.59 8.97 27.18
C GLN A 238 33.64 7.79 27.36
N TYR A 239 32.32 8.04 27.30
CA TYR A 239 31.32 6.97 27.40
C TYR A 239 31.34 6.01 26.20
N PHE A 240 31.51 6.51 24.97
CA PHE A 240 31.70 5.70 23.77
C PHE A 240 32.94 4.80 23.89
N LYS A 241 34.03 5.31 24.46
CA LYS A 241 35.21 4.50 24.76
C LYS A 241 34.89 3.37 25.73
N PHE A 242 34.05 3.60 26.74
CA PHE A 242 33.58 2.52 27.62
C PHE A 242 32.73 1.49 26.87
N LEU A 243 31.93 1.90 25.90
CA LEU A 243 31.16 0.97 25.04
C LEU A 243 32.04 0.23 24.04
N ASP A 244 33.18 0.80 23.65
CA ASP A 244 34.16 0.17 22.77
C ASP A 244 35.05 -0.84 23.51
N THR A 245 35.65 -0.44 24.64
CA THR A 245 36.65 -1.24 25.36
C THR A 245 36.13 -1.93 26.62
N GLY A 246 34.93 -1.56 27.09
CA GLY A 246 34.41 -1.93 28.41
C GLY A 246 34.92 -1.01 29.52
N ARG A 247 34.20 -0.99 30.65
CA ARG A 247 34.61 -0.36 31.91
C ARG A 247 34.22 -1.26 33.09
N GLN A 248 35.20 -1.67 33.86
CA GLN A 248 34.98 -2.41 35.11
C GLN A 248 34.08 -1.62 36.08
N GLY A 249 33.18 -2.34 36.76
CA GLY A 249 32.34 -1.77 37.80
C GLY A 249 33.17 -1.26 38.98
N THR A 250 32.62 -0.31 39.74
CA THR A 250 33.15 0.12 41.03
C THR A 250 32.08 -0.06 42.10
N THR A 251 32.41 0.14 43.37
CA THR A 251 31.44 0.08 44.49
C THR A 251 30.21 0.97 44.26
N ASN A 252 30.37 2.07 43.52
CA ASN A 252 29.32 3.07 43.29
C ASN A 252 28.82 3.14 41.84
N ARG A 253 29.38 2.34 40.92
CA ARG A 253 28.99 2.36 39.51
C ARG A 253 28.97 0.97 38.90
N ALA A 254 27.86 0.63 38.26
CA ALA A 254 27.72 -0.61 37.51
C ALA A 254 28.81 -0.77 36.44
N GLU A 255 29.12 -2.03 36.12
CA GLU A 255 30.00 -2.41 35.01
C GLU A 255 29.40 -1.99 33.67
N ILE A 256 30.24 -1.60 32.70
CA ILE A 256 29.84 -1.36 31.31
C ILE A 256 30.57 -2.37 30.45
N TYR A 257 29.82 -3.17 29.69
CA TYR A 257 30.37 -4.16 28.80
C TYR A 257 30.90 -3.54 27.51
N ALA A 258 31.90 -4.19 26.93
CA ALA A 258 32.35 -3.86 25.58
C ALA A 258 31.31 -4.37 24.59
N TYR A 259 30.60 -3.47 23.92
CA TYR A 259 29.64 -3.80 22.87
C TYR A 259 30.25 -3.71 21.47
N ASN A 260 31.49 -3.22 21.32
CA ASN A 260 32.20 -3.02 20.05
C ASN A 260 31.89 -4.02 18.91
N GLY A 261 31.16 -3.51 17.89
CA GLY A 261 30.93 -4.11 16.58
C GLY A 261 31.26 -3.13 15.43
N GLY A 262 32.16 -2.17 15.67
CA GLY A 262 32.52 -1.11 14.72
C GLY A 262 31.79 0.23 14.91
N LEU A 263 30.58 0.25 15.50
CA LEU A 263 29.81 1.46 15.77
C LEU A 263 30.52 2.43 16.74
N PHE A 264 31.05 1.90 17.85
CA PHE A 264 31.72 2.66 18.90
C PHE A 264 33.24 2.79 18.73
N LYS A 265 33.81 2.15 17.69
CA LYS A 265 35.24 2.25 17.39
C LYS A 265 35.63 3.72 17.17
N GLU A 266 36.81 4.09 17.67
CA GLU A 266 37.38 5.43 17.50
C GLU A 266 37.31 5.90 16.04
N ASP A 267 36.82 7.13 15.86
CA ASP A 267 36.65 7.76 14.56
C ASP A 267 37.41 9.07 14.56
N THR A 268 38.63 9.04 14.02
CA THR A 268 39.61 10.13 14.14
C THR A 268 39.13 11.48 13.62
N LEU A 269 38.19 11.48 12.67
CA LEU A 269 37.57 12.70 12.18
C LEU A 269 36.42 13.13 13.10
N LEU A 270 35.45 12.23 13.36
CA LEU A 270 34.26 12.54 14.16
C LEU A 270 34.60 12.96 15.59
N ASP A 271 35.60 12.33 16.20
CA ASP A 271 35.97 12.57 17.59
C ASP A 271 36.73 13.90 17.79
N LYS A 272 37.18 14.54 16.69
CA LYS A 272 37.81 15.87 16.64
C LYS A 272 36.83 17.01 16.33
N LEU A 273 35.59 16.69 15.98
CA LEU A 273 34.60 17.71 15.62
C LEU A 273 34.13 18.49 16.86
N GLU A 274 33.95 19.79 16.69
CA GLU A 274 33.35 20.69 17.66
C GLU A 274 31.82 20.68 17.50
N ILE A 275 31.10 20.53 18.61
CA ILE A 275 29.64 20.43 18.65
C ILE A 275 29.13 21.39 19.73
N ASP A 276 28.04 22.08 19.44
CA ASP A 276 27.36 22.94 20.41
C ASP A 276 26.84 22.16 21.63
N ASN A 277 27.21 22.62 22.83
CA ASN A 277 26.84 21.95 24.07
C ASN A 277 25.34 22.03 24.35
N ASP A 278 24.71 23.19 24.13
CA ASP A 278 23.28 23.40 24.43
C ASP A 278 22.40 22.58 23.47
N LEU A 279 22.75 22.54 22.18
CA LEU A 279 22.13 21.70 21.17
C LEU A 279 22.24 20.23 21.57
N LEU A 280 23.44 19.76 21.90
CA LEU A 280 23.67 18.36 22.25
C LEU A 280 22.92 17.98 23.53
N PHE A 281 22.93 18.86 24.54
CA PHE A 281 22.21 18.67 25.80
C PHE A 281 20.70 18.56 25.56
N LYS A 282 20.10 19.53 24.87
CA LYS A 282 18.66 19.60 24.61
C LYS A 282 18.15 18.35 23.90
N HIS A 283 18.82 17.95 22.82
CA HIS A 283 18.34 16.85 21.98
C HIS A 283 18.56 15.48 22.62
N THR A 284 19.72 15.26 23.24
CA THR A 284 19.97 13.98 23.93
C THR A 284 19.05 13.83 25.17
N GLN A 285 18.74 14.91 25.88
CA GLN A 285 17.75 14.89 26.96
C GLN A 285 16.34 14.54 26.45
N THR A 286 15.93 15.16 25.34
CA THR A 286 14.60 14.94 24.76
C THR A 286 14.45 13.49 24.30
N LEU A 287 15.42 12.97 23.54
CA LEU A 287 15.35 11.61 23.00
C LEU A 287 15.52 10.53 24.09
N ALA A 288 16.31 10.76 25.12
CA ALA A 288 16.45 9.82 26.24
C ALA A 288 15.24 9.78 27.19
N SER A 289 14.24 10.66 27.01
CA SER A 289 12.99 10.62 27.80
C SER A 289 11.92 9.66 27.25
N TYR A 290 12.14 9.13 26.06
CA TYR A 290 11.28 8.10 25.47
C TYR A 290 11.63 6.74 26.06
N ASP A 291 10.62 5.86 26.17
CA ASP A 291 10.80 4.50 26.64
C ASP A 291 11.04 3.54 25.46
N PHE A 292 12.28 3.11 25.28
CA PHE A 292 12.70 2.18 24.23
C PHE A 292 12.45 0.69 24.56
N GLU A 293 11.97 0.39 25.76
CA GLU A 293 11.50 -0.94 26.12
C GLU A 293 10.06 -1.16 25.62
N SER A 294 9.16 -0.22 25.92
CA SER A 294 7.71 -0.40 25.70
C SER A 294 7.09 0.50 24.63
N GLN A 295 7.67 1.66 24.33
CA GLN A 295 7.07 2.67 23.44
C GLN A 295 7.75 2.76 22.06
N VAL A 296 9.04 2.45 21.97
CA VAL A 296 9.83 2.51 20.73
C VAL A 296 10.39 1.12 20.41
N ASP A 297 9.51 0.22 19.99
CA ASP A 297 9.89 -1.12 19.51
C ASP A 297 10.81 -1.02 18.27
N VAL A 298 11.63 -2.05 18.02
CA VAL A 298 12.53 -2.09 16.86
C VAL A 298 11.80 -1.89 15.52
N ASN A 299 10.52 -2.29 15.45
CA ASN A 299 9.69 -2.06 14.26
C ASN A 299 9.38 -0.56 14.07
N ILE A 300 9.15 0.18 15.15
CA ILE A 300 8.94 1.64 15.14
C ILE A 300 10.23 2.34 14.65
N LEU A 301 11.40 1.88 15.11
CA LEU A 301 12.68 2.36 14.62
C LEU A 301 12.85 2.17 13.11
N GLY A 302 12.45 1.01 12.56
CA GLY A 302 12.42 0.79 11.11
C GLY A 302 11.64 1.88 10.36
N HIS A 303 10.42 2.20 10.82
CA HIS A 303 9.60 3.28 10.24
C HIS A 303 10.23 4.67 10.39
N ILE A 304 10.83 4.99 11.53
CA ILE A 304 11.50 6.27 11.80
C ILE A 304 12.71 6.45 10.89
N PHE A 305 13.58 5.44 10.84
CA PHE A 305 14.79 5.47 10.03
C PHE A 305 14.47 5.65 8.56
N GLU A 306 13.41 5.01 8.09
CA GLU A 306 12.92 5.15 6.72
C GLU A 306 12.37 6.53 6.40
N ASN A 307 11.58 7.13 7.29
CA ASN A 307 11.11 8.51 7.10
C ASN A 307 12.29 9.49 7.05
N SER A 308 13.37 9.19 7.79
CA SER A 308 14.58 10.01 7.81
C SER A 308 15.36 9.99 6.49
N LEU A 309 15.13 8.99 5.62
CA LEU A 309 15.73 8.92 4.28
C LEU A 309 15.30 10.09 3.39
N ASN A 310 14.04 10.54 3.49
CA ASN A 310 13.56 11.70 2.73
C ASN A 310 14.32 12.98 3.13
N GLU A 311 14.68 13.10 4.41
CA GLU A 311 15.45 14.24 4.90
C GLU A 311 16.92 14.14 4.50
N ILE A 312 17.48 12.93 4.52
CA ILE A 312 18.82 12.66 3.96
C ILE A 312 18.87 13.11 2.50
N GLU A 313 17.89 12.73 1.70
CA GLU A 313 17.82 13.11 0.29
C GLU A 313 17.69 14.62 0.11
N SER A 314 16.87 15.27 0.92
CA SER A 314 16.73 16.73 0.90
C SER A 314 18.06 17.42 1.20
N VAL A 315 18.79 16.94 2.21
CA VAL A 315 20.08 17.50 2.59
C VAL A 315 21.14 17.21 1.52
N ASN A 316 21.15 16.01 0.93
CA ASN A 316 22.06 15.67 -0.17
C ASN A 316 21.79 16.52 -1.42
N ALA A 317 20.52 16.73 -1.80
CA ALA A 317 20.15 17.60 -2.91
C ALA A 317 20.58 19.06 -2.67
N GLU A 318 20.41 19.56 -1.43
CA GLU A 318 20.89 20.88 -1.01
C GLU A 318 22.42 20.98 -1.11
N ILE A 319 23.16 19.94 -0.72
CA ILE A 319 24.63 19.88 -0.86
C ILE A 319 25.04 19.82 -2.35
N GLU A 320 24.32 19.07 -3.17
CA GLU A 320 24.61 18.90 -4.60
C GLU A 320 24.24 20.13 -5.43
N GLY A 321 23.39 21.02 -4.90
CA GLY A 321 22.95 22.28 -5.53
C GLY A 321 21.69 22.12 -6.41
N GLY A 322 20.86 21.10 -6.14
CA GLY A 322 19.61 20.84 -6.85
C GLY A 322 18.38 21.24 -6.03
N ASP A 323 17.27 21.52 -6.72
CA ASP A 323 15.97 21.75 -6.08
C ASP A 323 15.38 20.42 -5.55
N PHE A 324 14.97 20.41 -4.28
CA PHE A 324 14.27 19.28 -3.67
C PHE A 324 12.76 19.46 -3.73
N ASP A 325 12.10 18.81 -4.70
CA ASP A 325 10.64 18.72 -4.73
C ASP A 325 10.15 17.54 -3.87
N LYS A 326 9.42 17.87 -2.78
CA LYS A 326 8.81 16.89 -1.86
C LYS A 326 7.84 15.94 -2.56
N GLN A 327 7.25 16.32 -3.70
CA GLN A 327 6.38 15.43 -4.48
C GLN A 327 7.19 14.40 -5.30
N THR A 328 8.47 14.68 -5.58
CA THR A 328 9.41 13.82 -6.31
C THR A 328 10.53 13.28 -5.42
N SER A 329 10.25 12.96 -4.15
CA SER A 329 11.27 12.36 -3.29
C SER A 329 11.89 11.14 -3.99
N LYS A 330 13.21 10.96 -3.84
CA LYS A 330 13.95 9.90 -4.54
C LYS A 330 13.35 8.54 -4.17
N ARG A 331 12.75 8.39 -2.99
CA ARG A 331 11.98 7.21 -2.57
C ARG A 331 10.75 6.87 -3.44
N LYS A 332 9.94 7.86 -3.83
CA LYS A 332 8.82 7.65 -4.80
C LYS A 332 9.36 7.42 -6.22
N LYS A 333 10.52 8.00 -6.54
CA LYS A 333 11.24 7.84 -7.81
C LYS A 333 11.89 6.44 -7.92
N ASP A 334 12.43 5.94 -6.81
CA ASP A 334 13.17 4.69 -6.61
C ASP A 334 12.23 3.54 -6.14
N GLY A 335 10.94 3.83 -5.98
CA GLY A 335 9.88 2.84 -5.74
C GLY A 335 10.09 2.00 -4.48
N VAL A 336 10.67 2.58 -3.42
CA VAL A 336 11.04 1.88 -2.17
C VAL A 336 9.95 2.09 -1.12
N PHE A 337 9.29 1.02 -0.68
CA PHE A 337 8.18 1.06 0.28
C PHE A 337 8.39 0.08 1.45
N TYR A 338 8.01 0.49 2.68
CA TYR A 338 8.02 -0.39 3.85
C TYR A 338 7.09 -1.56 3.67
N THR A 339 7.55 -2.77 3.94
CA THR A 339 6.70 -3.96 3.88
C THR A 339 6.02 -4.22 5.22
N PRO A 340 4.67 -4.22 5.29
CA PRO A 340 3.95 -4.48 6.53
C PRO A 340 4.37 -5.80 7.19
N LYS A 341 4.38 -5.82 8.53
CA LYS A 341 4.82 -6.98 9.33
C LYS A 341 4.08 -8.28 9.00
N TYR A 342 2.77 -8.21 8.74
CA TYR A 342 2.01 -9.41 8.37
C TYR A 342 2.45 -10.00 7.02
N ILE A 343 2.91 -9.17 6.08
CA ILE A 343 3.45 -9.61 4.79
C ILE A 343 4.84 -10.22 4.96
N THR A 344 5.75 -9.56 5.70
CA THR A 344 7.09 -10.11 5.94
C THR A 344 6.99 -11.45 6.68
N LYS A 345 6.12 -11.54 7.70
CA LYS A 345 5.82 -12.77 8.44
C LYS A 345 5.31 -13.87 7.51
N TYR A 346 4.31 -13.57 6.68
CA TYR A 346 3.74 -14.55 5.74
C TYR A 346 4.82 -15.12 4.81
N ILE A 347 5.64 -14.25 4.21
CA ILE A 347 6.70 -14.65 3.28
C ILE A 347 7.75 -15.52 3.99
N VAL A 348 8.20 -15.13 5.19
CA VAL A 348 9.17 -15.89 5.98
C VAL A 348 8.63 -17.27 6.38
N GLU A 349 7.37 -17.36 6.86
CA GLU A 349 6.76 -18.64 7.21
C GLU A 349 6.59 -19.55 5.98
N ASN A 350 6.20 -19.01 4.83
CA ASN A 350 6.01 -19.78 3.59
C ASN A 350 7.30 -20.04 2.80
N THR A 351 8.46 -19.62 3.32
CA THR A 351 9.78 -19.90 2.79
C THR A 351 10.62 -20.66 3.80
N ILE A 352 11.19 -19.97 4.79
CA ILE A 352 12.05 -20.54 5.84
C ILE A 352 11.26 -21.55 6.65
N GLY A 353 10.02 -21.21 7.05
CA GLY A 353 9.17 -22.13 7.81
C GLY A 353 8.84 -23.41 7.06
N LYS A 354 8.50 -23.30 5.77
CA LYS A 354 8.28 -24.47 4.91
C LYS A 354 9.52 -25.37 4.81
N LEU A 355 10.72 -24.81 4.64
CA LEU A 355 11.97 -25.58 4.64
C LEU A 355 12.21 -26.27 5.99
N CYS A 356 11.90 -25.60 7.10
CA CYS A 356 11.99 -26.17 8.44
C CYS A 356 11.06 -27.38 8.60
N ASP A 357 9.82 -27.28 8.12
CA ASP A 357 8.86 -28.38 8.15
C ASP A 357 9.32 -29.57 7.30
N GLU A 358 9.80 -29.30 6.08
CA GLU A 358 10.37 -30.32 5.19
C GLU A 358 11.56 -31.03 5.86
N LYS A 359 12.47 -30.27 6.49
CA LYS A 359 13.62 -30.86 7.18
C LYS A 359 13.25 -31.66 8.42
N LYS A 360 12.32 -31.16 9.24
CA LYS A 360 11.78 -31.91 10.39
C LYS A 360 11.19 -33.24 9.94
N ASN A 361 10.42 -33.24 8.85
CA ASN A 361 9.85 -34.46 8.28
C ASN A 361 10.95 -35.43 7.80
N GLU A 362 11.98 -34.93 7.10
CA GLU A 362 13.14 -35.73 6.65
C GLU A 362 13.87 -36.40 7.83
N LEU A 363 14.09 -35.66 8.93
CA LEU A 363 14.75 -36.16 10.14
C LEU A 363 13.86 -37.10 10.97
N GLY A 364 12.60 -37.30 10.58
CA GLY A 364 11.64 -38.08 11.36
C GLY A 364 11.31 -37.44 12.70
N PHE A 365 11.37 -36.10 12.78
CA PHE A 365 11.05 -35.32 13.96
C PHE A 365 9.58 -35.53 14.31
N LYS A 366 9.32 -36.21 15.43
CA LYS A 366 7.97 -36.42 15.96
C LYS A 366 7.81 -35.63 17.24
N GLU A 367 7.22 -34.44 17.11
CA GLU A 367 7.05 -33.50 18.22
C GLU A 367 6.50 -34.17 19.48
N GLU A 368 5.47 -35.01 19.33
CA GLU A 368 4.84 -35.75 20.43
C GLU A 368 5.81 -36.55 21.31
N GLU A 369 6.91 -37.06 20.75
CA GLU A 369 7.90 -37.80 21.50
C GLU A 369 8.59 -36.89 22.53
N TYR A 370 8.93 -35.65 22.20
CA TYR A 370 9.68 -34.76 23.09
C TYR A 370 8.92 -34.39 24.37
N PHE A 371 7.59 -34.51 24.36
CA PHE A 371 6.72 -34.19 25.49
C PHE A 371 6.31 -35.41 26.33
N LYS A 372 6.70 -36.64 25.95
CA LYS A 372 6.50 -37.82 26.82
C LYS A 372 7.46 -37.73 28.02
N GLY A 373 6.90 -37.80 29.23
CA GLY A 373 7.65 -37.62 30.47
C GLY A 373 8.88 -38.53 30.60
N ARG A 374 9.90 -38.07 31.33
CA ARG A 374 11.20 -38.73 31.48
C ARG A 374 11.14 -40.10 32.19
N LYS A 375 10.13 -40.33 33.05
CA LYS A 375 10.00 -41.59 33.83
C LYS A 375 9.80 -42.79 32.89
N ASN A 376 10.64 -43.81 33.04
CA ASN A 376 10.61 -45.08 32.31
C ASN A 376 10.99 -45.03 30.82
N ARG A 377 11.70 -43.98 30.36
CA ARG A 377 12.17 -43.90 28.98
C ARG A 377 13.53 -44.58 28.81
N GLN A 378 13.68 -45.39 27.76
CA GLN A 378 14.95 -46.06 27.46
C GLN A 378 16.03 -45.03 27.08
N GLN A 379 17.24 -45.22 27.58
CA GLN A 379 18.37 -44.31 27.34
C GLN A 379 18.66 -44.12 25.84
N ASN A 380 18.58 -45.19 25.05
CA ASN A 380 18.80 -45.14 23.59
C ASN A 380 17.77 -44.23 22.88
N THR A 381 16.54 -44.16 23.36
CA THR A 381 15.51 -43.27 22.80
C THR A 381 15.81 -41.81 23.10
N ILE A 382 16.29 -41.52 24.32
CA ILE A 382 16.71 -40.17 24.72
C ILE A 382 17.86 -39.68 23.85
N VAL A 383 18.90 -40.51 23.67
CA VAL A 383 20.06 -40.21 22.83
C VAL A 383 19.61 -39.88 21.40
N LYS A 384 18.78 -40.74 20.79
CA LYS A 384 18.28 -40.53 19.42
C LYS A 384 17.48 -39.23 19.26
N LEU A 385 16.62 -38.90 20.23
CA LEU A 385 15.82 -37.67 20.18
C LEU A 385 16.71 -36.43 20.28
N VAL A 386 17.74 -36.46 21.13
CA VAL A 386 18.71 -35.37 21.26
C VAL A 386 19.56 -35.24 19.99
N GLU A 387 20.05 -36.34 19.43
CA GLU A 387 20.78 -36.34 18.15
C GLU A 387 19.94 -35.71 17.03
N THR A 388 18.64 -36.02 16.98
CA THR A 388 17.72 -35.44 15.99
C THR A 388 17.61 -33.91 16.17
N LEU A 389 17.53 -33.42 17.41
CA LEU A 389 17.51 -31.98 17.70
C LEU A 389 18.83 -31.30 17.35
N ASP A 390 19.95 -31.95 17.62
CA ASP A 390 21.28 -31.43 17.34
C ASP A 390 21.54 -31.37 15.83
N MET A 391 21.17 -32.40 15.07
CA MET A 391 21.21 -32.39 13.60
C MET A 391 20.32 -31.28 13.00
N TYR A 392 19.13 -31.08 13.58
CA TYR A 392 18.23 -30.02 13.12
C TYR A 392 18.79 -28.62 13.42
N ARG A 393 19.36 -28.42 14.62
CA ARG A 393 20.03 -27.16 15.00
C ARG A 393 21.23 -26.87 14.10
N GLU A 394 22.07 -27.87 13.83
CA GLU A 394 23.23 -27.73 12.94
C GLU A 394 22.80 -27.35 11.52
N TRP A 395 21.72 -27.95 11.01
CA TRP A 395 21.16 -27.59 9.71
C TRP A 395 20.61 -26.16 9.68
N LEU A 396 19.86 -25.74 10.71
CA LEU A 396 19.35 -24.37 10.82
C LEU A 396 20.49 -23.34 10.75
N LEU A 397 21.60 -23.59 11.43
CA LEU A 397 22.78 -22.70 11.42
C LEU A 397 23.51 -22.64 10.08
N GLN A 398 23.18 -23.50 9.12
CA GLN A 398 23.79 -23.53 7.79
C GLN A 398 22.95 -22.83 6.72
N LEU A 399 21.68 -22.53 6.99
CA LEU A 399 20.77 -21.89 6.04
C LEU A 399 21.24 -20.49 5.66
N THR A 400 21.21 -20.14 4.39
CA THR A 400 21.61 -18.82 3.89
C THR A 400 20.40 -18.07 3.34
N ILE A 401 20.05 -16.95 3.99
CA ILE A 401 18.86 -16.14 3.71
C ILE A 401 19.30 -14.76 3.23
N CYS A 402 18.86 -14.37 2.04
CA CYS A 402 19.24 -13.10 1.43
C CYS A 402 18.05 -12.18 1.13
N ASP A 403 18.22 -10.88 1.39
CA ASP A 403 17.43 -9.83 0.75
C ASP A 403 18.32 -8.97 -0.16
N PRO A 404 18.17 -9.04 -1.50
CA PRO A 404 19.04 -8.34 -2.45
C PRO A 404 18.68 -6.87 -2.65
N ALA A 405 17.64 -6.36 -1.99
CA ALA A 405 17.29 -4.94 -1.95
C ALA A 405 16.75 -4.62 -0.54
N CYS A 406 17.59 -4.82 0.47
CA CYS A 406 17.14 -5.02 1.85
C CYS A 406 16.53 -3.77 2.51
N GLY A 407 16.77 -2.57 1.98
CA GLY A 407 16.32 -1.32 2.57
C GLY A 407 16.72 -1.24 4.04
N SER A 408 15.75 -0.99 4.91
CA SER A 408 15.91 -0.93 6.38
C SER A 408 16.06 -2.30 7.06
N GLY A 409 16.01 -3.41 6.30
CA GLY A 409 16.19 -4.77 6.81
C GLY A 409 14.92 -5.42 7.36
N ALA A 410 13.71 -4.99 6.97
CA ALA A 410 12.46 -5.54 7.51
C ALA A 410 12.30 -7.06 7.34
N PHE A 411 12.63 -7.61 6.16
CA PHE A 411 12.62 -9.06 5.92
C PHE A 411 13.72 -9.78 6.70
N LEU A 412 14.92 -9.18 6.79
CA LEU A 412 16.05 -9.75 7.51
C LEU A 412 15.75 -9.86 9.02
N ASN A 413 15.13 -8.83 9.60
CA ASN A 413 14.67 -8.85 10.99
C ASN A 413 13.60 -9.93 11.22
N GLN A 414 12.64 -10.07 10.31
CA GLN A 414 11.60 -11.09 10.43
C GLN A 414 12.16 -12.52 10.29
N ALA A 415 13.16 -12.72 9.43
CA ALA A 415 13.88 -13.98 9.29
C ALA A 415 14.71 -14.31 10.54
N LEU A 416 15.43 -13.31 11.09
CA LEU A 416 16.15 -13.43 12.35
C LEU A 416 15.21 -13.85 13.49
N ASP A 417 14.08 -13.15 13.66
CA ASP A 417 13.08 -13.48 14.67
C ASP A 417 12.56 -14.91 14.56
N PHE A 418 12.31 -15.36 13.32
CA PHE A 418 11.85 -16.71 13.06
C PHE A 418 12.89 -17.74 13.51
N LEU A 419 14.15 -17.57 13.10
CA LEU A 419 15.24 -18.49 13.46
C LEU A 419 15.50 -18.49 14.97
N ILE A 420 15.49 -17.34 15.65
CA ILE A 420 15.65 -17.27 17.11
C ILE A 420 14.56 -18.09 17.81
N LYS A 421 13.29 -17.92 17.40
CA LYS A 421 12.18 -18.69 17.97
C LYS A 421 12.34 -20.18 17.72
N GLU A 422 12.77 -20.55 16.53
CA GLU A 422 12.97 -21.95 16.15
C GLU A 422 14.09 -22.61 16.98
N HIS A 423 15.20 -21.90 17.22
CA HIS A 423 16.27 -22.38 18.10
C HIS A 423 15.84 -22.45 19.57
N ASN A 424 15.12 -21.45 20.07
CA ASN A 424 14.59 -21.48 21.44
C ASN A 424 13.64 -22.66 21.63
N TYR A 425 12.83 -22.96 20.63
CA TYR A 425 11.96 -24.14 20.64
C TYR A 425 12.76 -25.45 20.73
N ILE A 426 13.89 -25.57 20.01
CA ILE A 426 14.81 -26.71 20.18
C ILE A 426 15.33 -26.82 21.62
N ASP A 427 15.70 -25.69 22.24
CA ASP A 427 16.20 -25.67 23.62
C ASP A 427 15.13 -26.09 24.63
N GLU A 428 13.88 -25.65 24.45
CA GLU A 428 12.74 -26.09 25.25
C GLU A 428 12.54 -27.61 25.17
N LEU A 429 12.59 -28.18 23.96
CA LEU A 429 12.45 -29.63 23.76
C LEU A 429 13.61 -30.41 24.38
N LYS A 430 14.84 -29.91 24.23
CA LYS A 430 16.04 -30.53 24.80
C LYS A 430 16.00 -30.49 26.33
N ALA A 431 15.57 -29.38 26.93
CA ALA A 431 15.39 -29.25 28.37
C ALA A 431 14.35 -30.23 28.93
N LYS A 432 13.22 -30.42 28.23
CA LYS A 432 12.18 -31.39 28.62
C LYS A 432 12.70 -32.84 28.63
N ILE A 433 13.59 -33.19 27.71
CA ILE A 433 14.20 -34.52 27.65
C ILE A 433 15.27 -34.72 28.74
N LEU A 434 16.16 -33.74 28.91
CA LEU A 434 17.34 -33.87 29.78
C LEU A 434 17.07 -33.49 31.25
N GLY A 435 15.94 -32.85 31.53
CA GLY A 435 15.56 -32.40 32.88
C GLY A 435 16.40 -31.25 33.42
N GLY A 436 16.94 -30.43 32.52
CA GLY A 436 17.76 -29.26 32.78
C GLY A 436 18.06 -28.53 31.46
N GLY A 437 17.97 -27.21 31.46
CA GLY A 437 18.20 -26.39 30.27
C GLY A 437 19.67 -26.03 30.10
N LEU A 438 20.31 -26.52 29.03
CA LEU A 438 21.47 -25.87 28.45
C LEU A 438 20.92 -24.82 27.49
N VAL A 439 20.86 -23.56 27.93
CA VAL A 439 20.56 -22.44 27.03
C VAL A 439 21.84 -22.16 26.25
N PHE A 440 21.81 -22.32 24.93
CA PHE A 440 22.90 -21.86 24.08
C PHE A 440 22.86 -20.34 24.07
N SER A 441 23.68 -19.74 24.92
CA SER A 441 23.73 -18.29 25.00
C SER A 441 24.22 -17.68 23.67
N ASP A 442 24.92 -18.43 22.80
CA ASP A 442 25.44 -18.10 21.44
C ASP A 442 24.51 -17.58 20.31
N ILE A 443 23.22 -17.90 20.38
CA ILE A 443 22.54 -18.34 19.16
C ILE A 443 22.19 -17.19 18.21
N GLU A 444 21.77 -16.06 18.76
CA GLU A 444 21.37 -14.88 17.99
C GLU A 444 22.51 -14.30 17.16
N ASN A 445 23.73 -14.25 17.73
CA ASN A 445 24.92 -13.79 17.03
C ASN A 445 25.33 -14.77 15.93
N THR A 446 25.25 -16.07 16.23
CA THR A 446 25.56 -17.13 15.26
C THR A 446 24.61 -17.06 14.06
N ILE A 447 23.32 -16.81 14.32
CA ILE A 447 22.32 -16.62 13.26
C ILE A 447 22.67 -15.42 12.37
N LEU A 448 22.98 -14.27 12.98
CA LEU A 448 23.35 -13.08 12.24
C LEU A 448 24.64 -13.26 11.39
N GLU A 449 25.61 -14.00 11.90
CA GLU A 449 26.90 -14.24 11.23
C GLU A 449 26.82 -15.27 10.10
N ASN A 450 25.97 -16.29 10.23
CA ASN A 450 25.93 -17.40 9.29
C ASN A 450 24.72 -17.36 8.35
N ASN A 451 23.58 -16.82 8.78
CA ASN A 451 22.32 -17.00 8.09
C ASN A 451 21.81 -15.75 7.38
N ILE A 452 22.06 -14.55 7.90
CA ILE A 452 21.38 -13.32 7.45
C ILE A 452 22.28 -12.51 6.51
N PHE A 453 21.87 -12.34 5.25
CA PHE A 453 22.60 -11.59 4.22
C PHE A 453 21.72 -10.51 3.58
N GLY A 454 22.31 -9.36 3.27
CA GLY A 454 21.56 -8.22 2.72
C GLY A 454 22.41 -7.36 1.81
N VAL A 455 21.81 -6.86 0.73
CA VAL A 455 22.44 -5.87 -0.16
C VAL A 455 21.47 -4.73 -0.42
N ASP A 456 21.97 -3.49 -0.35
CA ASP A 456 21.21 -2.32 -0.78
C ASP A 456 22.11 -1.29 -1.50
N LEU A 457 21.53 -0.57 -2.46
CA LEU A 457 22.24 0.46 -3.22
C LEU A 457 22.55 1.70 -2.35
N ASN A 458 21.66 2.00 -1.40
CA ASN A 458 21.78 3.14 -0.49
C ASN A 458 22.57 2.77 0.76
N GLU A 459 23.71 3.43 0.96
CA GLU A 459 24.61 3.21 2.10
C GLU A 459 23.91 3.50 3.44
N GLU A 460 23.03 4.50 3.48
CA GLU A 460 22.31 4.85 4.71
C GLU A 460 21.29 3.78 5.08
N SER A 461 20.63 3.17 4.09
CA SER A 461 19.71 2.04 4.32
C SER A 461 20.45 0.82 4.86
N VAL A 462 21.65 0.54 4.35
CA VAL A 462 22.54 -0.51 4.87
C VAL A 462 22.91 -0.28 6.34
N GLU A 463 23.28 0.95 6.73
CA GLU A 463 23.62 1.26 8.13
C GLU A 463 22.39 1.15 9.05
N ILE A 464 21.22 1.58 8.57
CA ILE A 464 19.94 1.41 9.28
C ILE A 464 19.63 -0.08 9.49
N ALA A 465 19.79 -0.92 8.47
CA ALA A 465 19.55 -2.35 8.58
C ALA A 465 20.49 -3.01 9.60
N LYS A 466 21.78 -2.64 9.60
CA LYS A 466 22.75 -3.12 10.61
C LYS A 466 22.35 -2.71 12.01
N LEU A 467 21.99 -1.44 12.22
CA LEU A 467 21.56 -0.94 13.53
C LEU A 467 20.30 -1.68 14.00
N SER A 468 19.31 -1.86 13.14
CA SER A 468 18.07 -2.59 13.48
C SER A 468 18.35 -4.03 13.91
N LEU A 469 19.21 -4.75 13.19
CA LEU A 469 19.63 -6.11 13.53
C LEU A 469 20.42 -6.16 14.84
N TRP A 470 21.32 -5.21 15.09
CA TRP A 470 22.06 -5.13 16.35
C TRP A 470 21.16 -4.86 17.55
N LEU A 471 20.19 -3.95 17.44
CA LEU A 471 19.27 -3.65 18.53
C LEU A 471 18.41 -4.88 18.90
N ARG A 472 18.12 -5.75 17.93
CA ARG A 472 17.41 -7.02 18.16
C ARG A 472 18.22 -8.07 18.90
N THR A 473 19.53 -8.14 18.68
CA THR A 473 20.39 -9.20 19.24
C THR A 473 21.26 -8.74 20.40
N ALA A 474 21.21 -7.46 20.76
CA ALA A 474 22.00 -6.93 21.86
C ALA A 474 21.64 -7.60 23.19
N GLN A 475 22.65 -8.16 23.86
CA GLN A 475 22.52 -8.86 25.14
C GLN A 475 23.56 -8.35 26.15
N PRO A 476 23.26 -8.38 27.46
CA PRO A 476 24.25 -8.02 28.48
C PRO A 476 25.50 -8.90 28.35
N ARG A 477 26.69 -8.33 28.60
CA ARG A 477 27.99 -9.04 28.63
C ARG A 477 28.51 -9.54 27.27
N ARG A 478 27.90 -9.15 26.16
CA ARG A 478 28.22 -9.63 24.81
C ARG A 478 28.66 -8.50 23.88
N LYS A 479 29.68 -8.74 23.06
CA LYS A 479 30.08 -7.84 21.97
C LYS A 479 29.08 -7.95 20.82
N LEU A 480 28.82 -6.83 20.15
CA LEU A 480 28.10 -6.85 18.87
C LEU A 480 28.98 -7.52 17.81
N ASN A 481 28.34 -8.29 16.93
CA ASN A 481 29.02 -8.91 15.80
C ASN A 481 29.37 -7.89 14.71
N ASN A 482 30.37 -8.23 13.89
CA ASN A 482 30.78 -7.39 12.77
C ASN A 482 29.91 -7.70 11.52
N LEU A 483 28.75 -7.06 11.41
CA LEU A 483 27.81 -7.25 10.27
C LEU A 483 28.33 -6.74 8.92
N ASN A 484 29.53 -6.12 8.87
CA ASN A 484 30.08 -5.57 7.62
C ASN A 484 30.34 -6.63 6.55
N SER A 485 30.45 -7.93 6.90
CA SER A 485 30.64 -9.00 5.94
C SER A 485 29.34 -9.50 5.28
N ASN A 486 28.18 -9.32 5.92
CA ASN A 486 26.92 -9.92 5.45
C ASN A 486 25.91 -8.90 4.95
N ILE A 487 25.93 -7.68 5.50
CA ILE A 487 25.06 -6.57 5.08
C ILE A 487 25.92 -5.55 4.33
N LYS A 488 25.79 -5.52 3.00
CA LYS A 488 26.71 -4.80 2.10
C LYS A 488 26.01 -3.73 1.27
N CYS A 489 26.76 -2.70 0.89
CA CYS A 489 26.28 -1.66 -0.01
C CYS A 489 26.73 -1.92 -1.45
N GLY A 490 25.80 -1.96 -2.41
CA GLY A 490 26.10 -2.18 -3.81
C GLY A 490 24.87 -2.28 -4.72
N ASN A 491 25.09 -2.24 -6.02
CA ASN A 491 24.09 -2.41 -7.06
C ASN A 491 23.93 -3.90 -7.37
N SER A 492 22.89 -4.51 -6.81
CA SER A 492 22.57 -5.94 -6.94
C SER A 492 22.44 -6.45 -8.38
N LEU A 493 22.18 -5.57 -9.35
CA LEU A 493 21.96 -5.95 -10.76
C LEU A 493 23.18 -5.73 -11.66
N ILE A 494 24.13 -4.87 -11.26
CA ILE A 494 25.26 -4.42 -12.10
C ILE A 494 26.61 -4.76 -11.44
N GLU A 495 27.36 -5.64 -12.11
CA GLU A 495 28.67 -6.13 -11.65
C GLU A 495 29.85 -5.32 -12.23
N SER A 496 29.61 -4.56 -13.31
CA SER A 496 30.65 -3.82 -14.02
C SER A 496 31.03 -2.53 -13.31
N LYS A 497 32.27 -2.44 -12.81
CA LYS A 497 32.86 -1.21 -12.26
C LYS A 497 32.90 -0.06 -13.27
N ALA A 498 32.98 -0.35 -14.57
CA ALA A 498 32.95 0.68 -15.62
C ALA A 498 31.57 1.37 -15.73
N VAL A 499 30.52 0.72 -15.23
CA VAL A 499 29.14 1.22 -15.28
C VAL A 499 28.71 1.78 -13.94
N ALA A 500 28.81 0.98 -12.86
CA ALA A 500 28.33 1.35 -11.52
C ALA A 500 29.43 1.85 -10.56
N GLY A 501 30.68 2.00 -11.03
CA GLY A 501 31.80 2.50 -10.22
C GLY A 501 32.03 1.69 -8.95
N ASN A 502 32.14 2.37 -7.82
CA ASN A 502 32.31 1.73 -6.49
C ASN A 502 31.05 1.01 -5.99
N LYS A 503 29.89 1.20 -6.64
CA LYS A 503 28.66 0.50 -6.32
C LYS A 503 28.50 -0.80 -7.11
N ALA A 504 29.38 -1.11 -8.07
CA ALA A 504 29.31 -2.38 -8.79
C ALA A 504 29.45 -3.57 -7.82
N PHE A 505 28.56 -4.56 -7.94
CA PHE A 505 28.47 -5.64 -6.96
C PHE A 505 28.53 -7.02 -7.60
N ASN A 506 29.66 -7.72 -7.41
CA ASN A 506 29.84 -9.11 -7.83
C ASN A 506 29.47 -10.07 -6.68
N TRP A 507 28.30 -10.70 -6.79
CA TRP A 507 27.76 -11.60 -5.76
C TRP A 507 28.71 -12.75 -5.38
N LYS A 508 29.39 -13.37 -6.36
CA LYS A 508 30.30 -14.50 -6.11
C LYS A 508 31.57 -14.07 -5.38
N GLU A 509 32.11 -12.91 -5.72
CA GLU A 509 33.28 -12.35 -5.01
C GLU A 509 32.92 -11.85 -3.61
N GLN A 510 31.70 -11.33 -3.44
CA GLN A 510 31.26 -10.76 -2.17
C GLN A 510 30.79 -11.81 -1.17
N PHE A 511 30.24 -12.94 -1.62
CA PHE A 511 29.74 -14.02 -0.74
C PHE A 511 30.26 -15.39 -1.18
N PRO A 512 31.59 -15.61 -1.21
CA PRO A 512 32.18 -16.83 -1.77
C PRO A 512 31.67 -18.11 -1.11
N SER A 513 31.55 -18.13 0.23
CA SER A 513 31.08 -19.29 0.99
C SER A 513 29.65 -19.73 0.66
N VAL A 514 28.79 -18.79 0.24
CA VAL A 514 27.42 -19.10 -0.20
C VAL A 514 27.45 -19.74 -1.58
N PHE A 515 28.22 -19.17 -2.51
CA PHE A 515 28.28 -19.67 -3.88
C PHE A 515 29.11 -20.95 -4.03
N GLU A 516 30.01 -21.25 -3.10
CA GLU A 516 30.64 -22.58 -2.97
C GLU A 516 29.60 -23.68 -2.71
N LYS A 517 28.48 -23.34 -2.03
CA LYS A 517 27.35 -24.24 -1.79
C LYS A 517 26.27 -24.20 -2.88
N GLY A 518 26.51 -23.45 -3.96
CA GLY A 518 25.59 -23.36 -5.11
C GLY A 518 24.61 -22.18 -5.08
N GLY A 519 24.61 -21.35 -4.04
CA GLY A 519 23.74 -20.17 -3.94
C GLY A 519 23.02 -20.06 -2.59
N PHE A 520 22.12 -19.10 -2.48
CA PHE A 520 21.30 -18.90 -1.28
C PHE A 520 20.17 -19.93 -1.18
N ASP A 521 19.90 -20.43 0.01
CA ASP A 521 18.78 -21.34 0.28
C ASP A 521 17.44 -20.61 0.22
N VAL A 522 17.42 -19.35 0.68
CA VAL A 522 16.23 -18.51 0.67
C VAL A 522 16.57 -17.11 0.18
N ILE A 523 15.77 -16.59 -0.75
CA ILE A 523 15.80 -15.17 -1.14
C ILE A 523 14.42 -14.56 -0.87
N ILE A 524 14.36 -13.51 -0.07
CA ILE A 524 13.13 -12.81 0.30
C ILE A 524 13.30 -11.32 0.12
N GLY A 525 12.21 -10.58 -0.12
CA GLY A 525 12.33 -9.12 -0.20
C GLY A 525 11.17 -8.39 -0.84
N ASN A 526 11.35 -7.08 -0.94
CA ASN A 526 10.49 -6.16 -1.70
C ASN A 526 11.35 -5.38 -2.70
N PRO A 527 11.57 -5.91 -3.93
CA PRO A 527 12.39 -5.25 -4.93
C PRO A 527 11.84 -3.87 -5.34
N PRO A 528 12.68 -2.94 -5.84
CA PRO A 528 12.27 -1.56 -6.12
C PRO A 528 11.29 -1.40 -7.30
N TYR A 529 10.25 -0.56 -7.13
CA TYR A 529 9.17 -0.34 -8.11
C TYR A 529 9.46 0.83 -9.07
N VAL A 530 10.60 0.76 -9.77
CA VAL A 530 11.12 1.85 -10.61
C VAL A 530 10.90 1.58 -12.08
N ARG A 531 10.38 2.57 -12.82
CA ARG A 531 10.29 2.49 -14.28
C ARG A 531 11.63 2.81 -14.92
N VAL A 532 12.03 2.06 -15.95
CA VAL A 532 13.31 2.31 -16.65
C VAL A 532 13.44 3.73 -17.22
N GLN A 533 12.34 4.41 -17.59
CA GLN A 533 12.42 5.79 -18.10
C GLN A 533 13.04 6.73 -17.06
N THR A 534 12.71 6.52 -15.79
CA THR A 534 13.23 7.28 -14.67
C THR A 534 14.74 7.07 -14.50
N ILE A 535 15.27 5.92 -14.91
CA ILE A 535 16.70 5.59 -14.89
C ILE A 535 17.40 6.19 -16.13
N LYS A 536 16.79 6.09 -17.32
CA LYS A 536 17.32 6.65 -18.58
C LYS A 536 17.57 8.15 -18.48
N ASP A 537 16.70 8.87 -17.78
CA ASP A 537 16.87 10.32 -17.55
C ASP A 537 18.04 10.66 -16.62
N ASN A 538 18.54 9.69 -15.83
CA ASN A 538 19.63 9.92 -14.86
C ASN A 538 20.97 9.31 -15.30
N ILE A 539 21.00 8.08 -15.84
CA ILE A 539 22.23 7.32 -16.14
C ILE A 539 22.02 6.37 -17.34
N GLU A 540 22.17 6.88 -18.56
CA GLU A 540 21.94 6.13 -19.82
C GLU A 540 22.76 4.82 -19.89
N LYS A 541 24.02 4.84 -19.44
CA LYS A 541 24.94 3.68 -19.45
C LYS A 541 24.42 2.49 -18.63
N GLU A 542 23.80 2.75 -17.48
CA GLU A 542 23.23 1.68 -16.65
C GLU A 542 22.05 1.01 -17.36
N SER A 543 21.18 1.80 -17.99
CA SER A 543 20.03 1.24 -18.71
C SER A 543 20.45 0.33 -19.87
N HIS A 544 21.49 0.70 -20.63
CA HIS A 544 22.02 -0.13 -21.71
C HIS A 544 22.67 -1.41 -21.19
N GLU A 545 23.37 -1.37 -20.05
CA GLU A 545 23.93 -2.55 -19.41
C GLU A 545 22.84 -3.53 -18.98
N LEU A 546 21.75 -3.03 -18.37
CA LEU A 546 20.61 -3.84 -17.95
C LEU A 546 19.88 -4.47 -19.14
N GLU A 547 19.60 -3.69 -20.19
CA GLU A 547 18.94 -4.17 -21.43
C GLU A 547 19.77 -5.21 -22.17
N ARG A 548 21.10 -5.15 -22.07
CA ARG A 548 21.99 -6.18 -22.63
C ARG A 548 22.02 -7.45 -21.80
N LYS A 549 21.96 -7.33 -20.47
CA LYS A 549 22.16 -8.46 -19.54
C LYS A 549 20.89 -9.29 -19.32
N TYR A 550 19.73 -8.66 -19.24
CA TYR A 550 18.49 -9.30 -18.77
C TYR A 550 17.45 -9.45 -19.88
N LYS A 551 16.86 -10.64 -20.03
CA LYS A 551 15.74 -10.87 -20.98
C LYS A 551 14.46 -10.15 -20.54
N SER A 552 14.26 -10.05 -19.24
CA SER A 552 13.15 -9.35 -18.60
C SER A 552 13.16 -7.84 -18.84
N ALA A 553 14.28 -7.26 -19.29
CA ALA A 553 14.42 -5.86 -19.67
C ALA A 553 13.72 -5.54 -21.03
N THR A 554 12.42 -5.81 -21.11
CA THR A 554 11.63 -5.68 -22.35
C THR A 554 10.82 -4.38 -22.38
N ARG A 555 10.95 -3.62 -23.47
CA ARG A 555 10.22 -2.34 -23.70
C ARG A 555 10.40 -1.36 -22.53
N ARG A 556 9.32 -1.01 -21.86
CA ARG A 556 9.25 -0.02 -20.76
C ARG A 556 9.14 -0.76 -19.43
N TYR A 557 10.13 -1.60 -19.14
CA TYR A 557 10.13 -2.48 -17.97
C TYR A 557 10.28 -1.72 -16.65
N ASP A 558 9.83 -2.40 -15.59
CA ASP A 558 10.00 -1.97 -14.21
C ASP A 558 11.13 -2.80 -13.57
N LEU A 559 11.94 -2.18 -12.71
CA LEU A 559 13.20 -2.74 -12.22
C LEU A 559 13.04 -4.08 -11.47
N PHE A 560 11.93 -4.27 -10.75
CA PHE A 560 11.64 -5.50 -10.00
C PHE A 560 11.67 -6.78 -10.88
N VAL A 561 11.34 -6.69 -12.17
CA VAL A 561 11.38 -7.87 -13.06
C VAL A 561 12.80 -8.37 -13.29
N LEU A 562 13.80 -7.48 -13.18
CA LEU A 562 15.21 -7.85 -13.28
C LEU A 562 15.67 -8.57 -12.02
N PHE A 563 15.15 -8.21 -10.85
CA PHE A 563 15.42 -8.92 -9.59
C PHE A 563 14.82 -10.34 -9.60
N MET A 564 13.67 -10.52 -10.24
CA MET A 564 13.09 -11.85 -10.47
C MET A 564 14.03 -12.72 -11.32
N GLU A 565 14.52 -12.20 -12.45
CA GLU A 565 15.48 -12.91 -13.30
C GLU A 565 16.82 -13.14 -12.58
N LYS A 566 17.37 -12.13 -11.91
CA LYS A 566 18.62 -12.23 -11.16
C LYS A 566 18.55 -13.26 -10.05
N SER A 567 17.40 -13.40 -9.38
CA SER A 567 17.25 -14.39 -8.30
C SER A 567 17.51 -15.83 -8.73
N LYS A 568 17.26 -16.18 -10.01
CA LYS A 568 17.59 -17.49 -10.58
C LYS A 568 19.09 -17.79 -10.60
N GLU A 569 19.94 -16.76 -10.68
CA GLU A 569 21.40 -16.90 -10.61
C GLU A 569 21.93 -16.93 -9.16
N LEU A 570 21.13 -16.43 -8.21
CA LEU A 570 21.54 -16.26 -6.82
C LEU A 570 21.06 -17.42 -5.93
N VAL A 571 19.91 -18.02 -6.25
CA VAL A 571 19.31 -19.11 -5.48
C VAL A 571 19.99 -20.44 -5.79
N SER A 572 20.11 -21.31 -4.78
CA SER A 572 20.58 -22.68 -4.96
C SER A 572 19.57 -23.54 -5.72
N ASP A 573 19.95 -24.76 -6.11
CA ASP A 573 19.08 -25.66 -6.89
C ASP A 573 17.80 -26.05 -6.14
N GLU A 574 17.88 -26.26 -4.83
CA GLU A 574 16.74 -26.56 -3.93
C GLU A 574 16.19 -25.32 -3.22
N GLY A 575 16.75 -24.14 -3.51
CA GLY A 575 16.40 -22.91 -2.82
C GLY A 575 15.07 -22.31 -3.30
N VAL A 576 14.53 -21.42 -2.46
CA VAL A 576 13.25 -20.75 -2.70
C VAL A 576 13.41 -19.24 -2.71
N VAL A 577 12.71 -18.58 -3.63
CA VAL A 577 12.62 -17.12 -3.68
C VAL A 577 11.18 -16.69 -3.41
N SER A 578 10.97 -15.65 -2.63
CA SER A 578 9.64 -15.06 -2.46
C SER A 578 9.69 -13.54 -2.39
N TYR A 579 8.95 -12.87 -3.27
CA TYR A 579 8.90 -11.41 -3.33
C TYR A 579 7.47 -10.89 -3.26
N ILE A 580 7.31 -9.72 -2.65
CA ILE A 580 6.14 -8.86 -2.88
C ILE A 580 6.47 -7.83 -3.95
N LEU A 581 5.67 -7.75 -5.01
CA LEU A 581 5.91 -6.87 -6.15
C LEU A 581 4.63 -6.52 -6.92
N PRO A 582 4.63 -5.50 -7.80
CA PRO A 582 3.45 -5.10 -8.55
C PRO A 582 2.99 -6.20 -9.51
N HIS A 583 1.71 -6.58 -9.48
CA HIS A 583 1.20 -7.68 -10.31
C HIS A 583 1.07 -7.33 -11.81
N LYS A 584 1.35 -6.08 -12.19
CA LYS A 584 1.15 -5.57 -13.54
C LYS A 584 1.98 -6.32 -14.60
N PHE A 585 3.08 -6.97 -14.22
CA PHE A 585 3.86 -7.82 -15.11
C PHE A 585 3.08 -9.02 -15.65
N LEU A 586 1.91 -9.37 -15.09
CA LEU A 586 1.07 -10.46 -15.59
C LEU A 586 0.37 -10.10 -16.92
N VAL A 587 0.01 -8.83 -17.10
CA VAL A 587 -0.84 -8.37 -18.21
C VAL A 587 -0.25 -7.25 -19.05
N ALA A 588 0.78 -6.55 -18.56
CA ALA A 588 1.38 -5.45 -19.31
C ALA A 588 2.42 -5.94 -20.31
N ASP A 589 2.54 -5.20 -21.41
CA ASP A 589 3.52 -5.39 -22.48
C ASP A 589 4.97 -5.53 -22.01
N PHE A 590 5.36 -4.77 -20.98
CA PHE A 590 6.73 -4.84 -20.46
C PHE A 590 7.03 -6.17 -19.77
N GLY A 591 5.99 -6.86 -19.30
CA GLY A 591 6.12 -8.15 -18.61
C GLY A 591 6.38 -9.32 -19.56
N ASN A 592 6.32 -9.13 -20.88
CA ASN A 592 6.47 -10.20 -21.87
C ASN A 592 7.80 -10.97 -21.70
N GLY A 593 8.92 -10.25 -21.55
CA GLY A 593 10.24 -10.88 -21.36
C GLY A 593 10.36 -11.69 -20.07
N ILE A 594 9.81 -11.19 -18.95
CA ILE A 594 9.86 -11.92 -17.68
C ILE A 594 8.90 -13.12 -17.68
N ARG A 595 7.71 -13.02 -18.27
CA ARG A 595 6.77 -14.15 -18.40
C ARG A 595 7.38 -15.28 -19.23
N ASP A 596 8.00 -14.95 -20.37
CA ASP A 596 8.72 -15.91 -21.21
C ASP A 596 9.87 -16.59 -20.44
N PHE A 597 10.66 -15.79 -19.71
CA PHE A 597 11.75 -16.30 -18.87
C PHE A 597 11.24 -17.27 -17.80
N LEU A 598 10.18 -16.92 -17.06
CA LEU A 598 9.62 -17.76 -16.00
C LEU A 598 9.07 -19.09 -16.54
N ILE A 599 8.40 -19.08 -17.69
CA ILE A 599 7.84 -20.29 -18.32
C ILE A 599 8.95 -21.20 -18.81
N LYS A 600 9.92 -20.68 -19.59
CA LYS A 600 11.00 -21.48 -20.17
C LYS A 600 11.86 -22.15 -19.11
N ASN A 601 12.07 -21.46 -17.98
CA ASN A 601 12.85 -21.98 -16.87
C ASN A 601 11.99 -22.74 -15.84
N LYS A 602 10.65 -22.81 -16.01
CA LYS A 602 9.70 -23.38 -15.03
C LYS A 602 9.95 -22.87 -13.61
N PHE A 603 10.21 -21.57 -13.49
CA PHE A 603 10.77 -20.97 -12.29
C PHE A 603 9.70 -20.36 -11.37
N ILE A 604 8.44 -20.24 -11.80
CA ILE A 604 7.34 -19.67 -11.01
C ILE A 604 6.49 -20.78 -10.37
N GLU A 605 6.54 -20.92 -9.05
CA GLU A 605 5.73 -21.92 -8.35
C GLU A 605 4.33 -21.39 -8.04
N GLU A 606 4.25 -20.17 -7.50
CA GLU A 606 3.04 -19.64 -6.90
C GLU A 606 2.87 -18.14 -7.11
N ILE A 607 1.61 -17.70 -7.31
CA ILE A 607 1.20 -16.30 -7.31
C ILE A 607 -0.01 -16.11 -6.38
N ILE A 608 0.14 -15.22 -5.40
CA ILE A 608 -0.94 -14.75 -4.53
C ILE A 608 -1.28 -13.32 -4.92
N HIS A 609 -2.45 -13.12 -5.52
CA HIS A 609 -2.85 -11.86 -6.12
C HIS A 609 -3.80 -11.06 -5.20
N PHE A 610 -3.44 -9.82 -4.86
CA PHE A 610 -4.24 -8.97 -3.95
C PHE A 610 -5.33 -8.13 -4.63
N GLY A 611 -5.49 -8.27 -5.94
CA GLY A 611 -6.54 -7.58 -6.67
C GLY A 611 -6.29 -6.07 -6.68
N HIS A 612 -7.29 -5.29 -6.27
CA HIS A 612 -7.22 -3.83 -6.22
C HIS A 612 -7.00 -3.29 -4.79
N GLU A 613 -6.80 -4.19 -3.82
CA GLU A 613 -6.50 -3.80 -2.44
C GLU A 613 -5.05 -3.32 -2.35
N ILE A 614 -4.83 -2.27 -1.58
CA ILE A 614 -3.53 -1.62 -1.44
C ILE A 614 -2.87 -2.17 -0.18
N VAL A 615 -1.73 -2.85 -0.34
CA VAL A 615 -0.89 -3.30 0.77
C VAL A 615 -0.11 -2.12 1.38
N PHE A 616 0.37 -1.21 0.54
CA PHE A 616 1.24 -0.11 0.91
C PHE A 616 0.48 1.22 0.86
N LEU A 617 0.13 1.81 2.01
CA LEU A 617 -0.68 3.04 2.08
C LEU A 617 -0.10 4.21 1.27
N ASP A 618 1.23 4.29 1.19
CA ASP A 618 1.97 5.34 0.48
C ASP A 618 2.24 5.03 -1.00
N ALA A 619 1.89 3.83 -1.48
CA ALA A 619 2.05 3.42 -2.88
C ALA A 619 0.72 3.37 -3.62
N SER A 620 0.74 3.72 -4.91
CA SER A 620 -0.41 3.52 -5.81
C SER A 620 -0.33 2.21 -6.61
N ALA A 621 0.63 1.33 -6.28
CA ALA A 621 0.84 0.07 -6.98
C ALA A 621 0.02 -1.06 -6.33
N TYR A 622 -0.70 -1.82 -7.15
CA TYR A 622 -1.32 -3.07 -6.72
C TYR A 622 -0.33 -4.21 -6.84
N THR A 623 -0.23 -5.02 -5.79
CA THR A 623 0.83 -6.02 -5.65
C THR A 623 0.30 -7.44 -5.62
N CYS A 624 1.24 -8.37 -5.72
CA CYS A 624 1.08 -9.79 -5.47
C CYS A 624 2.32 -10.29 -4.71
N ILE A 625 2.19 -11.45 -4.06
CA ILE A 625 3.33 -12.23 -3.62
C ILE A 625 3.58 -13.32 -4.66
N ILE A 626 4.84 -13.51 -5.03
CA ILE A 626 5.27 -14.61 -5.89
C ILE A 626 6.20 -15.53 -5.13
N LYS A 627 6.16 -16.82 -5.46
CA LYS A 627 7.14 -17.83 -5.03
C LYS A 627 7.82 -18.40 -6.26
N LEU A 628 9.14 -18.35 -6.29
CA LEU A 628 9.98 -18.92 -7.34
C LEU A 628 10.81 -20.06 -6.78
N SER A 629 10.96 -21.12 -7.56
CA SER A 629 11.74 -22.30 -7.23
C SER A 629 12.07 -23.05 -8.52
N ASN A 630 13.04 -23.95 -8.48
CA ASN A 630 13.50 -24.63 -9.69
C ASN A 630 12.58 -25.80 -10.08
N ASN A 631 12.44 -26.03 -11.38
CA ASN A 631 11.81 -27.24 -11.94
C ASN A 631 10.34 -27.48 -11.56
N ASN A 632 9.53 -26.43 -11.48
CA ASN A 632 8.11 -26.57 -11.16
C ASN A 632 7.32 -27.34 -12.22
N GLN A 633 6.33 -28.12 -11.78
CA GLN A 633 5.45 -28.87 -12.68
C GLN A 633 4.29 -28.02 -13.23
N GLU A 634 3.73 -27.15 -12.39
CA GLU A 634 2.58 -26.30 -12.65
C GLU A 634 2.73 -24.96 -11.92
N LEU A 635 2.00 -23.95 -12.38
CA LEU A 635 1.83 -22.68 -11.68
C LEU A 635 0.58 -22.74 -10.78
N LYS A 636 0.74 -22.39 -9.51
CA LYS A 636 -0.37 -22.21 -8.56
C LYS A 636 -0.76 -20.75 -8.46
N PHE A 637 -2.06 -20.45 -8.49
CA PHE A 637 -2.57 -19.08 -8.38
C PHE A 637 -3.76 -19.01 -7.44
N LYS A 638 -3.80 -17.99 -6.58
CA LYS A 638 -5.00 -17.62 -5.82
C LYS A 638 -5.14 -16.11 -5.73
N LYS A 639 -6.38 -15.64 -5.64
CA LYS A 639 -6.72 -14.24 -5.38
C LYS A 639 -7.31 -14.12 -3.97
N ILE A 640 -6.76 -13.22 -3.15
CA ILE A 640 -7.14 -13.08 -1.74
C ILE A 640 -6.94 -11.64 -1.27
N SER A 641 -7.70 -11.19 -0.26
CA SER A 641 -7.41 -9.92 0.42
C SER A 641 -6.08 -10.02 1.18
N PRO A 642 -5.24 -8.97 1.22
CA PRO A 642 -4.03 -8.96 2.04
C PRO A 642 -4.27 -9.31 3.51
N LEU A 643 -5.39 -8.87 4.08
CA LEU A 643 -5.73 -9.13 5.49
C LEU A 643 -6.14 -10.58 5.75
N GLU A 644 -6.50 -11.31 4.71
CA GLU A 644 -6.91 -12.71 4.78
C GLU A 644 -5.79 -13.66 4.35
N ILE A 645 -4.56 -13.17 4.16
CA ILE A 645 -3.49 -13.95 3.52
C ILE A 645 -3.14 -15.27 4.24
N PHE A 646 -3.38 -15.34 5.54
CA PHE A 646 -3.18 -16.54 6.37
C PHE A 646 -4.37 -17.51 6.35
N GLN A 647 -5.49 -17.16 5.72
CA GLN A 647 -6.62 -18.06 5.53
C GLN A 647 -6.32 -19.04 4.39
N GLU A 648 -6.63 -20.32 4.61
CA GLU A 648 -6.55 -21.31 3.54
C GLU A 648 -7.59 -21.02 2.45
N ARG A 649 -7.09 -20.86 1.23
CA ARG A 649 -7.91 -20.81 0.01
C ARG A 649 -7.32 -21.76 -1.01
N PRO A 650 -8.15 -22.50 -1.77
CA PRO A 650 -7.66 -23.40 -2.79
C PRO A 650 -6.92 -22.63 -3.88
N PHE A 651 -5.84 -23.21 -4.38
CA PHE A 651 -5.12 -22.70 -5.54
C PHE A 651 -5.75 -23.22 -6.83
N LEU A 652 -5.91 -22.32 -7.79
CA LEU A 652 -6.05 -22.68 -9.20
C LEU A 652 -4.68 -23.16 -9.71
N LYS A 653 -4.69 -24.16 -10.59
CA LYS A 653 -3.48 -24.80 -11.12
C LYS A 653 -3.42 -24.65 -12.63
N PHE A 654 -2.28 -24.22 -13.15
CA PHE A 654 -2.05 -23.96 -14.56
C PHE A 654 -0.83 -24.73 -15.06
N ASP A 655 -1.01 -25.59 -16.07
CA ASP A 655 0.11 -26.25 -16.76
C ASP A 655 0.89 -25.21 -17.59
N TYR A 656 2.22 -25.23 -17.47
CA TYR A 656 3.13 -24.38 -18.24
C TYR A 656 2.91 -24.45 -19.75
N LYS A 657 2.44 -25.58 -20.29
CA LYS A 657 2.13 -25.72 -21.72
C LYS A 657 0.99 -24.81 -22.19
N ASN A 658 0.13 -24.40 -21.26
CA ASN A 658 -1.00 -23.52 -21.51
C ASN A 658 -0.68 -22.04 -21.23
N LEU A 659 0.53 -21.75 -20.75
CA LEU A 659 1.02 -20.40 -20.53
C LEU A 659 1.95 -19.99 -21.67
N ASN A 660 1.92 -18.71 -22.02
CA ASN A 660 2.81 -18.13 -23.03
C ASN A 660 3.31 -16.75 -22.57
N ALA A 661 4.09 -16.07 -23.41
CA ALA A 661 4.63 -14.76 -23.10
C ALA A 661 3.59 -13.62 -23.18
N ASP A 662 2.37 -13.90 -23.67
CA ASP A 662 1.27 -12.93 -23.71
C ASP A 662 0.65 -12.77 -22.32
N ASN A 663 -0.55 -12.21 -22.22
CA ASN A 663 -1.17 -11.86 -20.95
C ASN A 663 -1.58 -13.11 -20.17
N TRP A 664 -1.24 -13.15 -18.88
CA TRP A 664 -1.69 -14.18 -17.95
C TRP A 664 -3.00 -13.74 -17.31
N ASP A 665 -4.11 -14.00 -18.00
CA ASP A 665 -5.45 -13.82 -17.45
C ASP A 665 -5.79 -15.03 -16.55
N LEU A 666 -5.21 -15.02 -15.34
CA LEU A 666 -5.39 -16.06 -14.31
C LEU A 666 -6.74 -15.91 -13.60
N ASN A 667 -7.83 -15.80 -14.37
CA ASN A 667 -9.19 -15.74 -13.84
C ASN A 667 -9.70 -17.15 -13.52
N ASP A 668 -10.77 -17.21 -12.70
CA ASP A 668 -11.45 -18.47 -12.38
C ASP A 668 -11.90 -19.21 -13.67
N LEU A 669 -11.80 -20.53 -13.67
CA LEU A 669 -12.09 -21.39 -14.84
C LEU A 669 -13.53 -21.16 -15.33
N ASP A 670 -14.45 -20.94 -14.41
CA ASP A 670 -15.87 -20.68 -14.67
C ASP A 670 -16.10 -19.37 -15.43
N SER A 671 -15.46 -18.28 -15.00
CA SER A 671 -15.50 -17.00 -15.73
C SER A 671 -14.88 -17.11 -17.12
N SER A 672 -13.79 -17.87 -17.25
CA SER A 672 -13.13 -18.11 -18.55
C SER A 672 -14.06 -18.84 -19.52
N MET A 673 -14.87 -19.79 -19.04
CA MET A 673 -15.85 -20.51 -19.85
C MET A 673 -16.92 -19.58 -20.42
N VAL A 674 -17.52 -18.72 -19.58
CA VAL A 674 -18.53 -17.74 -20.02
C VAL A 674 -17.92 -16.75 -21.02
N LEU A 675 -16.72 -16.23 -20.76
CA LEU A 675 -16.01 -15.32 -21.68
C LEU A 675 -15.75 -15.96 -23.05
N LYS A 676 -15.28 -17.22 -23.07
CA LYS A 676 -15.07 -17.98 -24.32
C LYS A 676 -16.39 -18.15 -25.07
N LYS A 677 -17.48 -18.49 -24.38
CA LYS A 677 -18.80 -18.68 -24.99
C LYS A 677 -19.29 -17.39 -25.65
N ILE A 678 -19.29 -16.27 -24.93
CA ILE A 678 -19.74 -14.99 -25.51
C ILE A 678 -18.84 -14.52 -26.66
N SER A 679 -17.54 -14.86 -26.63
CA SER A 679 -16.57 -14.53 -27.68
C SER A 679 -16.81 -15.25 -29.01
N LEU A 680 -17.65 -16.30 -29.02
CA LEU A 680 -18.09 -16.97 -30.25
C LEU A 680 -19.05 -16.12 -31.10
N SER A 681 -19.55 -14.99 -30.55
CA SER A 681 -20.37 -14.06 -31.30
C SER A 681 -19.62 -13.54 -32.54
N LYS A 682 -20.33 -13.46 -33.67
CA LYS A 682 -19.74 -13.11 -34.97
C LYS A 682 -19.18 -11.69 -35.03
N PHE A 683 -19.80 -10.75 -34.33
CA PHE A 683 -19.42 -9.34 -34.36
C PHE A 683 -18.83 -8.92 -33.02
N LYS A 684 -18.02 -7.88 -33.05
CA LYS A 684 -17.56 -7.12 -31.88
C LYS A 684 -18.16 -5.73 -31.93
N LEU A 685 -18.10 -5.01 -30.81
CA LEU A 685 -18.60 -3.64 -30.73
C LEU A 685 -17.95 -2.72 -31.77
N ASN A 686 -16.64 -2.87 -32.01
CA ASN A 686 -15.93 -2.11 -33.05
C ASN A 686 -16.42 -2.38 -34.49
N ASP A 687 -17.07 -3.52 -34.75
CA ASP A 687 -17.57 -3.83 -36.08
C ASP A 687 -18.84 -3.04 -36.43
N ILE A 688 -19.61 -2.64 -35.41
CA ILE A 688 -20.88 -1.91 -35.57
C ILE A 688 -20.76 -0.39 -35.31
N LEU A 689 -19.68 0.05 -34.67
CA LEU A 689 -19.43 1.47 -34.38
C LEU A 689 -18.51 2.11 -35.43
N ASP A 690 -18.81 3.36 -35.80
CA ASP A 690 -17.91 4.22 -36.58
C ASP A 690 -16.66 4.55 -35.75
N GLY A 691 -16.84 4.72 -34.44
CA GLY A 691 -15.76 4.79 -33.49
C GLY A 691 -16.20 5.02 -32.05
N ILE A 692 -15.23 4.84 -31.13
CA ILE A 692 -15.33 5.20 -29.72
C ILE A 692 -14.35 6.34 -29.46
N TYR A 693 -14.88 7.54 -29.28
CA TYR A 693 -14.10 8.77 -29.25
C TYR A 693 -13.98 9.30 -27.83
N GLN A 694 -12.75 9.40 -27.32
CA GLN A 694 -12.50 10.12 -26.08
C GLN A 694 -12.84 11.60 -26.26
N GLY A 695 -13.42 12.21 -25.23
CA GLY A 695 -13.70 13.63 -25.18
C GLY A 695 -12.48 14.53 -25.34
N ILE A 696 -12.75 15.83 -25.25
CA ILE A 696 -11.75 16.88 -25.45
C ILE A 696 -10.74 16.88 -24.31
N LYS A 697 -9.52 17.36 -24.60
CA LYS A 697 -8.52 17.68 -23.57
C LYS A 697 -8.09 19.13 -23.72
N ASN A 698 -8.17 19.90 -22.66
CA ASN A 698 -7.58 21.24 -22.58
C ASN A 698 -6.24 21.18 -21.81
N THR A 699 -5.58 22.32 -21.64
CA THR A 699 -4.38 22.46 -20.81
C THR A 699 -4.69 22.82 -19.35
N SER A 700 -5.89 23.34 -19.08
CA SER A 700 -6.40 23.68 -17.74
C SER A 700 -7.92 23.78 -17.75
N ASP A 701 -8.60 22.90 -17.01
CA ASP A 701 -10.07 22.92 -16.91
C ASP A 701 -10.56 24.24 -16.30
N LYS A 702 -9.83 24.81 -15.33
CA LYS A 702 -10.20 26.07 -14.65
C LYS A 702 -10.19 27.29 -15.58
N ILE A 703 -9.40 27.24 -16.65
CA ILE A 703 -9.31 28.32 -17.65
C ILE A 703 -10.34 28.08 -18.75
N PHE A 704 -10.42 26.86 -19.30
CA PHE A 704 -11.24 26.62 -20.48
C PHE A 704 -12.70 26.33 -20.19
N MET A 705 -13.04 25.83 -19.00
CA MET A 705 -14.38 25.39 -18.64
C MET A 705 -14.98 26.23 -17.53
N MET A 706 -16.25 26.60 -17.69
CA MET A 706 -16.97 27.43 -16.73
C MET A 706 -18.46 27.09 -16.70
N LYS A 707 -19.09 27.33 -15.55
CA LYS A 707 -20.55 27.28 -15.43
C LYS A 707 -21.15 28.61 -15.87
N GLY A 708 -22.32 28.56 -16.49
CA GLY A 708 -23.00 29.77 -16.95
C GLY A 708 -24.27 29.50 -17.72
N TYR A 709 -24.77 30.53 -18.39
CA TYR A 709 -25.95 30.46 -19.23
C TYR A 709 -25.81 31.39 -20.44
N PHE A 710 -26.55 31.06 -21.49
CA PHE A 710 -26.65 31.91 -22.69
C PHE A 710 -27.76 32.93 -22.52
N LYS A 711 -27.48 34.16 -22.94
CA LYS A 711 -28.47 35.22 -23.08
C LYS A 711 -28.08 36.07 -24.30
N ASP A 712 -28.98 36.09 -25.28
CA ASP A 712 -28.74 36.68 -26.60
C ASP A 712 -27.47 36.07 -27.23
N ASP A 713 -26.62 36.89 -27.84
CA ASP A 713 -25.37 36.45 -28.48
C ASP A 713 -24.19 36.29 -27.50
N MET A 714 -24.46 36.34 -26.19
CA MET A 714 -23.44 36.27 -25.14
C MET A 714 -23.65 35.10 -24.17
N PHE A 715 -22.54 34.55 -23.71
CA PHE A 715 -22.45 33.60 -22.61
C PHE A 715 -22.00 34.33 -21.33
N TYR A 716 -22.76 34.15 -20.25
CA TYR A 716 -22.47 34.70 -18.93
C TYR A 716 -22.05 33.57 -18.01
N GLY A 717 -20.79 33.57 -17.55
CA GLY A 717 -20.26 32.50 -16.70
C GLY A 717 -19.32 32.98 -15.61
N TYR A 718 -18.97 32.07 -14.71
CA TYR A 718 -18.02 32.32 -13.61
C TYR A 718 -16.69 31.60 -13.88
N SER A 719 -15.59 32.35 -13.90
CA SER A 719 -14.24 31.83 -14.14
C SER A 719 -13.59 31.45 -12.81
N ASP A 720 -13.44 30.15 -12.54
CA ASP A 720 -12.78 29.65 -11.32
C ASP A 720 -11.32 30.15 -11.19
N GLU A 721 -10.60 30.35 -12.30
CA GLU A 721 -9.21 30.84 -12.27
C GLU A 721 -9.07 32.33 -11.95
N LEU A 722 -10.10 33.15 -12.27
CA LEU A 722 -10.10 34.60 -11.99
C LEU A 722 -10.98 34.97 -10.79
N GLU A 723 -11.70 33.99 -10.25
CA GLU A 723 -12.70 34.13 -9.20
C GLU A 723 -13.75 35.23 -9.49
N THR A 724 -14.11 35.42 -10.77
CA THR A 724 -15.01 36.49 -11.21
C THR A 724 -15.92 36.08 -12.35
N ASN A 725 -17.00 36.84 -12.54
CA ASN A 725 -17.92 36.68 -13.67
C ASN A 725 -17.28 37.22 -14.96
N VAL A 726 -17.46 36.47 -16.04
CA VAL A 726 -16.97 36.79 -17.37
C VAL A 726 -18.11 36.70 -18.38
N ILE A 727 -17.98 37.48 -19.46
CA ILE A 727 -18.94 37.50 -20.55
C ILE A 727 -18.16 37.17 -21.83
N ILE A 728 -18.57 36.11 -22.53
CA ILE A 728 -17.89 35.57 -23.72
C ILE A 728 -18.91 35.49 -24.86
N GLU A 729 -18.48 35.55 -26.11
CA GLU A 729 -19.34 35.36 -27.27
C GLU A 729 -19.96 33.93 -27.28
N SER A 730 -21.27 33.80 -27.52
CA SER A 730 -21.96 32.50 -27.45
C SER A 730 -21.40 31.46 -28.44
N ASN A 731 -21.03 31.89 -29.64
CA ASN A 731 -20.65 31.00 -30.75
C ASN A 731 -19.34 30.22 -30.52
N ILE A 732 -18.51 30.64 -29.57
CA ILE A 732 -17.27 29.93 -29.21
C ILE A 732 -17.42 29.07 -27.95
N MET A 733 -18.59 29.11 -27.30
CA MET A 733 -18.89 28.34 -26.10
C MET A 733 -19.70 27.09 -26.45
N LEU A 734 -19.15 25.91 -26.13
CA LEU A 734 -19.83 24.63 -26.40
C LEU A 734 -20.22 23.93 -25.10
N PRO A 735 -21.42 23.31 -25.03
CA PRO A 735 -21.84 22.50 -23.88
C PRO A 735 -20.90 21.29 -23.70
N VAL A 736 -20.53 20.99 -22.45
CA VAL A 736 -19.68 19.85 -22.11
C VAL A 736 -20.27 19.01 -20.98
N ALA A 737 -20.50 17.73 -21.25
CA ALA A 737 -20.76 16.72 -20.23
C ALA A 737 -19.44 16.28 -19.60
N LYS A 738 -19.31 16.41 -18.27
CA LYS A 738 -18.20 15.79 -17.55
C LYS A 738 -18.50 14.32 -17.29
N GLY A 739 -17.46 13.50 -17.12
CA GLY A 739 -17.64 12.07 -16.82
C GLY A 739 -18.58 11.78 -15.64
N ARG A 740 -18.67 12.67 -14.65
CA ARG A 740 -19.60 12.55 -13.50
C ARG A 740 -21.08 12.76 -13.85
N ASP A 741 -21.35 13.48 -14.94
CA ASP A 741 -22.70 13.84 -15.40
C ASP A 741 -23.33 12.69 -16.23
N ILE A 742 -22.51 11.71 -16.65
CA ILE A 742 -22.95 10.53 -17.38
C ILE A 742 -23.44 9.48 -16.39
N LYS A 743 -24.76 9.25 -16.39
CA LYS A 743 -25.45 8.27 -15.54
C LYS A 743 -26.28 7.31 -16.38
N ARG A 744 -26.41 6.06 -15.92
CA ARG A 744 -27.18 5.00 -16.59
C ARG A 744 -28.60 5.45 -16.89
N ASN A 745 -29.00 5.40 -18.15
CA ASN A 745 -30.37 5.69 -18.60
C ASN A 745 -30.94 7.04 -18.10
N GLN A 746 -30.10 8.07 -17.99
CA GLN A 746 -30.49 9.40 -17.50
C GLN A 746 -30.16 10.50 -18.51
N GLU A 747 -30.95 11.58 -18.48
CA GLU A 747 -30.65 12.82 -19.19
C GLU A 747 -29.33 13.41 -18.70
N LEU A 748 -28.51 13.87 -19.65
CA LEU A 748 -27.28 14.58 -19.32
C LEU A 748 -27.62 15.94 -18.73
N ASN A 749 -27.12 16.18 -17.52
CA ASN A 749 -27.23 17.49 -16.88
C ASN A 749 -26.02 18.35 -17.26
N ILE A 750 -26.17 19.14 -18.32
CA ILE A 750 -25.08 20.01 -18.80
C ILE A 750 -25.12 21.35 -18.06
N ASP A 751 -24.17 21.56 -17.16
CA ASP A 751 -23.97 22.83 -16.45
C ASP A 751 -22.60 23.47 -16.71
N TYR A 752 -21.74 22.83 -17.52
CA TYR A 752 -20.46 23.35 -17.95
C TYR A 752 -20.43 23.65 -19.44
N PHE A 753 -19.69 24.70 -19.78
CA PHE A 753 -19.40 25.12 -21.14
C PHE A 753 -17.89 25.32 -21.30
N VAL A 754 -17.38 25.06 -22.49
CA VAL A 754 -15.97 25.20 -22.82
C VAL A 754 -15.75 26.24 -23.89
N ILE A 755 -14.72 27.06 -23.75
CA ILE A 755 -14.21 27.92 -24.82
C ILE A 755 -13.56 27.00 -25.87
N TYR A 756 -14.13 26.93 -27.06
CA TYR A 756 -13.72 26.01 -28.14
C TYR A 756 -13.19 26.81 -29.35
N PRO A 757 -11.92 27.27 -29.33
CA PRO A 757 -11.37 28.13 -30.38
C PRO A 757 -10.93 27.34 -31.61
N HIS A 758 -11.85 26.54 -32.17
CA HIS A 758 -11.66 25.75 -33.38
C HIS A 758 -12.92 25.77 -34.24
N TYR A 759 -12.75 25.52 -35.53
CA TYR A 759 -13.83 25.37 -36.47
C TYR A 759 -13.58 24.20 -37.43
N PHE A 760 -14.65 23.73 -38.08
CA PHE A 760 -14.55 22.72 -39.13
C PHE A 760 -14.35 23.39 -40.48
N ASN A 761 -13.20 23.16 -41.13
CA ASN A 761 -12.86 23.80 -42.40
C ASN A 761 -13.36 23.05 -43.65
N GLY A 762 -14.31 22.14 -43.50
CA GLY A 762 -14.78 21.25 -44.57
C GLY A 762 -14.04 19.91 -44.66
N LYS A 763 -12.86 19.78 -44.04
CA LYS A 763 -12.09 18.52 -44.00
C LYS A 763 -11.81 18.02 -42.59
N LYS A 764 -11.42 18.91 -41.69
CA LYS A 764 -11.08 18.59 -40.30
C LYS A 764 -11.30 19.78 -39.39
N THR A 765 -11.30 19.52 -38.10
CA THR A 765 -11.38 20.55 -37.07
C THR A 765 -10.00 21.17 -36.85
N VAL A 766 -9.89 22.48 -37.02
CA VAL A 766 -8.64 23.24 -36.91
C VAL A 766 -8.81 24.44 -35.98
N PRO A 767 -7.76 24.87 -35.26
CA PRO A 767 -7.82 26.13 -34.52
C PRO A 767 -8.00 27.31 -35.48
N TYR A 768 -8.65 28.37 -35.03
CA TYR A 768 -8.61 29.66 -35.73
C TYR A 768 -7.17 30.16 -35.83
N GLU A 769 -6.85 30.98 -36.84
CA GLU A 769 -5.63 31.79 -36.78
C GLU A 769 -5.79 32.90 -35.73
N GLU A 770 -4.70 33.37 -35.12
CA GLU A 770 -4.78 34.25 -33.92
C GLU A 770 -5.49 35.56 -34.21
N ILE A 771 -5.27 36.14 -35.40
CA ILE A 771 -5.93 37.36 -35.85
C ILE A 771 -7.44 37.11 -36.02
N GLU A 772 -7.82 36.02 -36.71
CA GLU A 772 -9.23 35.67 -36.91
C GLU A 772 -9.93 35.36 -35.59
N PHE A 773 -9.25 34.73 -34.63
CA PHE A 773 -9.78 34.47 -33.30
C PHE A 773 -10.04 35.77 -32.54
N MET A 774 -9.08 36.71 -32.57
CA MET A 774 -9.19 38.01 -31.94
C MET A 774 -10.31 38.87 -32.56
N GLU A 775 -10.43 38.88 -33.89
CA GLU A 775 -11.44 39.68 -34.60
C GLU A 775 -12.86 39.14 -34.42
N ASN A 776 -13.04 37.80 -34.49
CA ASN A 776 -14.37 37.18 -34.39
C ASN A 776 -14.83 36.99 -32.94
N PHE A 777 -13.91 36.84 -31.98
CA PHE A 777 -14.20 36.53 -30.58
C PHE A 777 -13.33 37.35 -29.62
N PRO A 778 -13.42 38.70 -29.66
CA PRO A 778 -12.53 39.59 -28.91
C PRO A 778 -12.56 39.35 -27.39
N ARG A 779 -13.70 39.03 -26.80
CA ARG A 779 -13.80 38.79 -25.35
C ARG A 779 -13.22 37.45 -24.95
N ALA A 780 -13.46 36.39 -25.73
CA ALA A 780 -12.81 35.10 -25.53
C ALA A 780 -11.28 35.22 -25.64
N TYR A 781 -10.81 35.99 -26.62
CA TYR A 781 -9.39 36.27 -26.82
C TYR A 781 -8.80 37.04 -25.63
N ASP A 782 -9.42 38.15 -25.22
CA ASP A 782 -8.99 38.95 -24.07
C ASP A 782 -8.95 38.15 -22.77
N TYR A 783 -9.93 37.25 -22.59
CA TYR A 783 -9.96 36.33 -21.45
C TYR A 783 -8.76 35.37 -21.46
N LEU A 784 -8.55 34.63 -22.56
CA LEU A 784 -7.45 33.65 -22.65
C LEU A 784 -6.07 34.31 -22.65
N ASN A 785 -5.94 35.53 -23.20
CA ASN A 785 -4.69 36.25 -23.29
C ASN A 785 -4.09 36.58 -21.91
N LYS A 786 -4.92 36.73 -20.87
CA LYS A 786 -4.47 36.85 -19.47
C LYS A 786 -3.62 35.67 -19.00
N PHE A 787 -3.76 34.51 -19.65
CA PHE A 787 -3.06 33.26 -19.32
C PHE A 787 -2.05 32.85 -20.40
N LYS A 788 -1.73 33.70 -21.37
CA LYS A 788 -0.95 33.34 -22.57
C LYS A 788 0.38 32.66 -22.24
N LEU A 789 1.15 33.21 -21.29
CA LEU A 789 2.46 32.65 -20.90
C LEU A 789 2.34 31.24 -20.28
N ASP A 790 1.41 31.07 -19.32
CA ASP A 790 1.12 29.78 -18.69
C ASP A 790 0.62 28.74 -19.71
N LEU A 791 -0.24 29.14 -20.64
CA LEU A 791 -0.73 28.28 -21.71
C LEU A 791 0.40 27.84 -22.66
N ILE A 792 1.33 28.74 -23.02
CA ILE A 792 2.51 28.42 -23.84
C ILE A 792 3.41 27.42 -23.12
N GLU A 793 3.73 27.67 -21.85
CA GLU A 793 4.56 26.78 -21.04
C GLU A 793 3.95 25.38 -20.95
N LYS A 794 2.65 25.29 -20.66
CA LYS A 794 1.90 24.03 -20.65
C LYS A 794 1.95 23.33 -22.02
N LYS A 795 1.78 24.06 -23.13
CA LYS A 795 1.86 23.48 -24.49
C LYS A 795 3.23 22.89 -24.79
N ILE A 796 4.32 23.57 -24.40
CA ILE A 796 5.69 23.08 -24.54
C ILE A 796 5.88 21.82 -23.70
N ARG A 797 5.49 21.85 -22.42
CA ARG A 797 5.57 20.71 -21.50
C ARG A 797 4.81 19.48 -22.04
N PHE A 798 3.63 19.69 -22.63
CA PHE A 798 2.84 18.63 -23.25
C PHE A 798 3.25 18.28 -24.68
N LYS A 799 4.35 18.84 -25.19
CA LYS A 799 4.88 18.62 -26.55
C LYS A 799 3.83 18.86 -27.64
N THR A 800 3.08 19.95 -27.51
CA THR A 800 2.07 20.40 -28.49
C THR A 800 2.42 21.76 -29.06
N ASN A 801 1.83 22.09 -30.22
CA ASN A 801 2.16 23.31 -30.96
C ASN A 801 1.91 24.57 -30.11
N PRO A 802 2.97 25.33 -29.73
CA PRO A 802 2.82 26.54 -28.92
C PRO A 802 2.34 27.75 -29.73
N LYS A 803 2.37 27.71 -31.08
CA LYS A 803 1.84 28.77 -31.95
C LYS A 803 0.37 29.07 -31.62
N TYR A 804 -0.45 28.01 -31.50
CA TYR A 804 -1.86 28.11 -31.15
C TYR A 804 -2.03 27.97 -29.63
N TRP A 805 -1.46 28.90 -28.87
CA TRP A 805 -1.43 28.85 -27.41
C TRP A 805 -2.83 28.78 -26.78
N TYR A 806 -3.83 29.42 -27.40
CA TYR A 806 -5.25 29.39 -27.00
C TYR A 806 -5.97 28.09 -27.36
N SER A 807 -5.40 27.22 -28.19
CA SER A 807 -6.08 25.99 -28.62
C SER A 807 -6.18 24.97 -27.48
N LEU A 808 -7.26 24.17 -27.47
CA LEU A 808 -7.34 22.93 -26.71
C LEU A 808 -6.16 22.01 -27.02
N HIS A 809 -5.73 21.22 -26.03
CA HIS A 809 -4.65 20.23 -26.22
C HIS A 809 -5.07 19.10 -27.19
N ARG A 810 -6.33 18.66 -27.10
CA ARG A 810 -6.99 17.76 -28.07
C ARG A 810 -8.44 18.20 -28.27
N ALA A 811 -8.69 18.95 -29.34
CA ALA A 811 -10.02 19.49 -29.66
C ALA A 811 -11.02 18.45 -30.16
N ARG A 812 -10.52 17.35 -30.76
CA ARG A 812 -11.33 16.32 -31.46
C ARG A 812 -12.10 16.87 -32.65
N GLU A 813 -12.66 15.98 -33.46
CA GLU A 813 -13.51 16.40 -34.57
C GLU A 813 -14.87 16.85 -34.04
N ILE A 814 -15.22 18.12 -34.23
CA ILE A 814 -16.43 18.71 -33.66
C ILE A 814 -17.70 18.02 -34.17
N GLN A 815 -17.68 17.54 -35.42
CA GLN A 815 -18.83 16.88 -36.06
C GLN A 815 -19.27 15.61 -35.31
N ILE A 816 -18.34 14.87 -34.72
CA ILE A 816 -18.63 13.64 -33.95
C ILE A 816 -19.60 13.93 -32.81
N PHE A 817 -19.51 15.12 -32.22
CA PHE A 817 -20.29 15.47 -31.04
C PHE A 817 -21.61 16.16 -31.36
N LYS A 818 -21.83 16.57 -32.62
CA LYS A 818 -23.08 17.19 -33.10
C LYS A 818 -24.20 16.19 -33.36
N ASP A 819 -23.89 14.90 -33.45
CA ASP A 819 -24.89 13.85 -33.65
C ASP A 819 -25.45 13.32 -32.33
N ILE A 820 -26.67 12.77 -32.39
CA ILE A 820 -27.21 11.96 -31.29
C ILE A 820 -26.35 10.69 -31.17
N LYS A 821 -25.77 10.50 -29.99
CA LYS A 821 -24.74 9.48 -29.74
C LYS A 821 -24.90 8.84 -28.37
N ILE A 822 -24.25 7.71 -28.15
CA ILE A 822 -24.18 7.09 -26.83
C ILE A 822 -22.94 7.64 -26.12
N VAL A 823 -23.04 7.96 -24.83
CA VAL A 823 -21.90 8.40 -24.02
C VAL A 823 -21.72 7.53 -22.78
N THR A 824 -20.47 7.41 -22.33
CA THR A 824 -20.06 6.64 -21.14
C THR A 824 -18.89 7.31 -20.44
N ALA A 825 -18.78 7.13 -19.12
CA ALA A 825 -17.66 7.68 -18.34
C ALA A 825 -16.37 6.85 -18.53
N THR A 826 -15.19 7.46 -18.41
CA THR A 826 -13.90 6.75 -18.55
C THR A 826 -13.67 5.74 -17.42
N ILE A 827 -14.08 6.08 -16.20
CA ILE A 827 -13.87 5.28 -14.98
C ILE A 827 -15.19 5.20 -14.22
N GLN A 828 -15.67 3.99 -13.96
CA GLN A 828 -16.97 3.73 -13.36
C GLN A 828 -17.02 2.36 -12.66
N ASN A 829 -17.87 2.22 -11.67
CA ASN A 829 -18.04 1.00 -10.85
C ASN A 829 -19.25 0.15 -11.27
N TYR A 830 -19.87 0.52 -12.38
CA TYR A 830 -20.96 -0.18 -13.05
C TYR A 830 -21.13 0.40 -14.46
N PRO A 831 -21.72 -0.31 -15.45
CA PRO A 831 -22.01 0.28 -16.75
C PRO A 831 -23.01 1.45 -16.66
N HIS A 832 -22.55 2.64 -17.05
CA HIS A 832 -23.31 3.87 -17.17
C HIS A 832 -23.24 4.40 -18.60
N PHE A 833 -24.06 3.81 -19.47
CA PHE A 833 -24.30 4.31 -20.81
C PHE A 833 -25.61 5.10 -20.87
N THR A 834 -25.60 6.21 -21.61
CA THR A 834 -26.82 6.99 -21.89
C THR A 834 -26.77 7.61 -23.28
N ILE A 835 -27.92 8.07 -23.78
CA ILE A 835 -28.02 8.78 -25.04
C ILE A 835 -27.78 10.27 -24.79
N ASP A 836 -26.80 10.84 -25.47
CA ASP A 836 -26.64 12.27 -25.57
C ASP A 836 -27.52 12.84 -26.69
N ALA A 837 -28.71 13.33 -26.31
CA ALA A 837 -29.60 14.09 -27.18
C ALA A 837 -29.29 15.60 -27.19
N THR A 838 -28.37 16.07 -26.33
CA THR A 838 -28.02 17.49 -26.16
C THR A 838 -26.94 17.97 -27.13
N GLN A 839 -26.35 17.06 -27.91
CA GLN A 839 -25.24 17.35 -28.82
C GLN A 839 -24.03 17.98 -28.11
N SER A 840 -23.80 17.58 -26.85
CA SER A 840 -22.70 18.08 -26.02
C SER A 840 -21.35 17.45 -26.38
N LEU A 841 -20.27 18.15 -26.08
CA LEU A 841 -18.95 17.52 -26.01
C LEU A 841 -18.84 16.68 -24.73
N THR A 842 -17.92 15.72 -24.68
CA THR A 842 -17.47 15.13 -23.42
C THR A 842 -16.11 15.67 -23.03
N ASP A 843 -15.84 15.76 -21.72
CA ASP A 843 -14.49 16.03 -21.21
C ASP A 843 -13.58 14.79 -21.34
N ALA A 844 -12.34 14.88 -20.87
CA ALA A 844 -11.39 13.76 -20.88
C ALA A 844 -11.90 12.53 -20.08
N GLY A 845 -12.88 12.75 -19.20
CA GLY A 845 -13.56 11.76 -18.38
C GLY A 845 -14.75 11.08 -19.05
N GLY A 846 -15.06 11.38 -20.32
CA GLY A 846 -16.14 10.72 -21.07
C GLY A 846 -15.73 10.25 -22.47
N TYR A 847 -16.42 9.23 -22.96
CA TYR A 847 -16.33 8.69 -24.32
C TYR A 847 -17.67 8.78 -25.04
N ALA A 848 -17.62 9.04 -26.34
CA ALA A 848 -18.77 9.02 -27.24
C ALA A 848 -18.67 7.82 -28.21
N LEU A 849 -19.77 7.09 -28.36
CA LEU A 849 -19.92 5.93 -29.23
C LEU A 849 -20.89 6.28 -30.34
N LYS A 850 -20.44 6.18 -31.60
CA LYS A 850 -21.26 6.45 -32.79
C LYS A 850 -21.50 5.15 -33.57
N ILE A 851 -22.76 4.82 -33.81
CA ILE A 851 -23.14 3.66 -34.65
C ILE A 851 -22.92 4.04 -36.11
N LYS A 852 -22.42 3.10 -36.94
CA LYS A 852 -22.23 3.36 -38.38
C LYS A 852 -23.59 3.57 -39.07
N ASP A 853 -23.64 4.51 -40.02
CA ASP A 853 -24.87 4.87 -40.73
C ASP A 853 -25.51 3.69 -41.51
N ASN A 854 -24.72 2.70 -41.92
CA ASN A 854 -25.20 1.50 -42.63
C ASN A 854 -25.75 0.41 -41.69
N ILE A 855 -25.55 0.54 -40.39
CA ILE A 855 -26.04 -0.41 -39.39
C ILE A 855 -27.43 0.05 -38.95
N LYS A 856 -28.45 -0.73 -39.33
CA LYS A 856 -29.82 -0.50 -38.89
C LYS A 856 -29.97 -1.01 -37.46
N LEU A 857 -29.46 -0.28 -36.46
CA LEU A 857 -29.64 -0.53 -35.02
C LEU A 857 -29.83 0.82 -34.32
N GLU A 858 -30.84 0.94 -33.46
CA GLU A 858 -31.10 2.17 -32.71
C GLU A 858 -30.24 2.23 -31.43
N GLN A 859 -29.90 3.44 -30.98
CA GLN A 859 -29.08 3.65 -29.78
C GLN A 859 -29.72 3.01 -28.54
N LYS A 860 -31.06 3.05 -28.43
CA LYS A 860 -31.82 2.47 -27.31
C LYS A 860 -31.75 0.94 -27.24
N GLU A 861 -31.61 0.28 -28.38
CA GLU A 861 -31.44 -1.18 -28.47
C GLU A 861 -30.02 -1.57 -28.01
N LEU A 862 -29.01 -0.83 -28.46
CA LEU A 862 -27.63 -1.08 -28.06
C LEU A 862 -27.38 -0.78 -26.57
N ILE A 863 -27.97 0.29 -26.03
CA ILE A 863 -27.85 0.64 -24.61
C ILE A 863 -28.35 -0.46 -23.69
N ALA A 864 -29.41 -1.20 -24.07
CA ALA A 864 -29.91 -2.32 -23.28
C ALA A 864 -28.80 -3.36 -23.01
N ILE A 865 -28.02 -3.68 -24.05
CA ILE A 865 -26.90 -4.61 -23.96
C ILE A 865 -25.72 -3.96 -23.20
N LEU A 866 -25.39 -2.70 -23.51
CA LEU A 866 -24.24 -2.02 -22.88
C LEU A 866 -24.44 -1.75 -21.38
N ASN A 867 -25.68 -1.62 -20.90
CA ASN A 867 -26.00 -1.43 -19.48
C ASN A 867 -26.30 -2.75 -18.73
N SER A 868 -26.12 -3.90 -19.39
CA SER A 868 -26.42 -5.21 -18.80
C SER A 868 -25.37 -5.72 -17.81
N ASN A 869 -25.77 -6.67 -16.97
CA ASN A 869 -24.88 -7.43 -16.09
C ASN A 869 -23.83 -8.21 -16.89
N LEU A 870 -24.14 -8.61 -18.12
CA LEU A 870 -23.18 -9.31 -18.98
C LEU A 870 -22.05 -8.38 -19.46
N MET A 871 -22.37 -7.13 -19.82
CA MET A 871 -21.33 -6.13 -20.10
C MET A 871 -20.49 -5.87 -18.84
N TRP A 872 -21.14 -5.80 -17.67
CA TRP A 872 -20.42 -5.62 -16.42
C TRP A 872 -19.47 -6.77 -16.12
N PHE A 873 -19.93 -8.01 -16.24
CA PHE A 873 -19.11 -9.22 -16.13
C PHE A 873 -17.92 -9.19 -17.09
N PHE A 874 -18.15 -8.84 -18.36
CA PHE A 874 -17.09 -8.74 -19.35
C PHE A 874 -16.03 -7.71 -18.94
N ILE A 875 -16.45 -6.50 -18.55
CA ILE A 875 -15.53 -5.43 -18.12
C ILE A 875 -14.77 -5.83 -16.85
N LYS A 876 -15.44 -6.43 -15.86
CA LYS A 876 -14.80 -6.89 -14.62
C LYS A 876 -13.64 -7.86 -14.86
N ASN A 877 -13.77 -8.69 -15.89
CA ASN A 877 -12.78 -9.73 -16.20
C ASN A 877 -11.73 -9.30 -17.25
N THR A 878 -11.97 -8.24 -18.03
CA THR A 878 -11.11 -7.83 -19.16
C THR A 878 -10.50 -6.43 -19.02
N SER A 879 -11.08 -5.57 -18.19
CA SER A 879 -10.61 -4.20 -17.97
C SER A 879 -9.62 -4.09 -16.82
N SER A 880 -8.78 -3.05 -16.89
CA SER A 880 -8.04 -2.58 -15.74
C SER A 880 -8.96 -2.08 -14.62
N VAL A 881 -8.64 -2.46 -13.38
CA VAL A 881 -9.31 -2.03 -12.15
C VAL A 881 -8.52 -0.90 -11.46
N TYR A 882 -9.26 0.03 -10.87
CA TYR A 882 -8.79 1.20 -10.12
C TYR A 882 -9.34 1.15 -8.69
N ARG A 883 -8.81 2.03 -7.83
CA ARG A 883 -9.06 2.02 -6.38
C ARG A 883 -10.56 2.15 -6.11
N GLY A 884 -11.06 1.35 -5.17
CA GLY A 884 -12.49 1.35 -4.78
C GLY A 884 -13.41 0.59 -5.74
N GLY A 885 -12.88 -0.35 -6.52
CA GLY A 885 -13.69 -1.21 -7.40
C GLY A 885 -14.18 -0.53 -8.69
N TYR A 886 -13.47 0.51 -9.16
CA TYR A 886 -13.79 1.19 -10.42
C TYR A 886 -13.04 0.57 -11.59
N TYR A 887 -13.63 0.54 -12.78
CA TYR A 887 -13.06 -0.06 -13.99
C TYR A 887 -12.99 0.95 -15.13
N ALA A 888 -12.06 0.76 -16.06
CA ALA A 888 -11.92 1.58 -17.25
C ALA A 888 -12.86 1.17 -18.39
N PHE A 889 -13.63 2.14 -18.89
CA PHE A 889 -14.51 1.98 -20.06
C PHE A 889 -13.96 2.81 -21.22
N ASN A 890 -12.72 2.51 -21.61
CA ASN A 890 -12.06 3.18 -22.75
C ASN A 890 -12.13 2.32 -24.01
N THR A 891 -11.70 2.89 -25.15
CA THR A 891 -11.71 2.24 -26.46
C THR A 891 -11.06 0.84 -26.45
N THR A 892 -9.98 0.62 -25.70
CA THR A 892 -9.28 -0.66 -25.64
C THR A 892 -10.15 -1.77 -25.05
N PHE A 893 -10.94 -1.47 -24.03
CA PHE A 893 -11.76 -2.47 -23.33
C PHE A 893 -13.17 -2.59 -23.90
N LEU A 894 -13.70 -1.53 -24.53
CA LEU A 894 -15.02 -1.56 -25.15
C LEU A 894 -15.02 -2.20 -26.53
N ASN A 895 -14.02 -1.92 -27.38
CA ASN A 895 -13.95 -2.45 -28.74
C ASN A 895 -14.07 -3.98 -28.85
N PRO A 896 -13.44 -4.77 -27.97
CA PRO A 896 -13.48 -6.24 -28.06
C PRO A 896 -14.80 -6.87 -27.61
N PHE A 897 -15.72 -6.11 -27.00
CA PHE A 897 -16.96 -6.66 -26.45
C PHE A 897 -17.77 -7.37 -27.55
N PRO A 898 -18.09 -8.67 -27.40
CA PRO A 898 -18.81 -9.43 -28.43
C PRO A 898 -20.27 -8.98 -28.56
N ILE A 899 -20.73 -8.79 -29.80
CA ILE A 899 -22.09 -8.38 -30.14
C ILE A 899 -22.76 -9.47 -31.00
N PRO A 900 -23.94 -9.97 -30.59
CA PRO A 900 -24.76 -10.90 -31.37
C PRO A 900 -25.22 -10.31 -32.71
N GLU A 901 -25.79 -11.14 -33.58
CA GLU A 901 -26.28 -10.68 -34.88
C GLU A 901 -27.37 -9.60 -34.73
N ILE A 902 -27.23 -8.50 -35.46
CA ILE A 902 -28.13 -7.33 -35.38
C ILE A 902 -29.60 -7.71 -35.57
N LYS A 903 -29.88 -8.68 -36.44
CA LYS A 903 -31.24 -9.19 -36.66
C LYS A 903 -31.87 -9.74 -35.37
N LYS A 904 -31.12 -10.54 -34.60
CA LYS A 904 -31.59 -11.10 -33.33
C LYS A 904 -31.83 -10.03 -32.27
N ILE A 905 -31.00 -8.98 -32.27
CA ILE A 905 -31.18 -7.83 -31.36
C ILE A 905 -32.50 -7.12 -31.66
N LYS A 906 -32.83 -6.95 -32.95
CA LYS A 906 -34.06 -6.29 -33.39
C LYS A 906 -35.33 -7.10 -33.19
N ASP A 907 -35.22 -8.42 -33.25
CA ASP A 907 -36.36 -9.32 -32.98
C ASP A 907 -36.76 -9.28 -31.49
N LEU A 908 -35.93 -8.70 -30.62
CA LEU A 908 -36.17 -8.51 -29.19
C LEU A 908 -36.66 -7.09 -28.88
N ASN A 909 -37.59 -6.96 -27.93
CA ASN A 909 -38.15 -5.65 -27.55
C ASN A 909 -37.25 -4.85 -26.59
N PHE A 910 -35.96 -4.71 -26.91
CA PHE A 910 -35.04 -3.90 -26.10
C PHE A 910 -35.40 -2.41 -26.14
N GLY A 911 -35.81 -1.92 -27.31
CA GLY A 911 -36.06 -0.50 -27.51
C GLY A 911 -37.16 0.06 -26.61
N ASP A 912 -38.29 -0.65 -26.46
CA ASP A 912 -39.38 -0.18 -25.61
C ASP A 912 -39.02 -0.28 -24.13
N LYS A 913 -38.35 -1.37 -23.73
CA LYS A 913 -37.90 -1.58 -22.33
C LYS A 913 -36.88 -0.53 -21.89
N THR A 914 -35.88 -0.24 -22.71
CA THR A 914 -34.92 0.86 -22.43
C THR A 914 -35.63 2.21 -22.33
N SER A 915 -36.61 2.46 -23.21
CA SER A 915 -37.40 3.71 -23.17
C SER A 915 -38.26 3.80 -21.90
N LEU A 916 -38.82 2.68 -21.44
CA LEU A 916 -39.55 2.59 -20.18
C LEU A 916 -38.64 2.90 -18.99
N VAL A 917 -37.47 2.25 -18.89
CA VAL A 917 -36.49 2.51 -17.83
C VAL A 917 -36.06 3.97 -17.82
N TYR A 918 -35.77 4.55 -18.99
CA TYR A 918 -35.43 5.96 -19.13
C TYR A 918 -36.55 6.88 -18.60
N ASN A 919 -37.81 6.64 -19.00
CA ASN A 919 -38.95 7.46 -18.57
C ASN A 919 -39.27 7.33 -17.07
N LEU A 920 -39.16 6.12 -16.51
CA LEU A 920 -39.31 5.88 -15.08
C LEU A 920 -38.21 6.58 -14.29
N THR A 921 -36.95 6.48 -14.75
CA THR A 921 -35.80 7.14 -14.14
C THR A 921 -35.94 8.66 -14.19
N LYS A 922 -36.43 9.21 -15.31
CA LYS A 922 -36.76 10.63 -15.43
C LYS A 922 -37.83 11.08 -14.43
N SER A 923 -38.88 10.27 -14.24
CA SER A 923 -39.94 10.52 -13.26
C SER A 923 -39.41 10.50 -11.83
N LEU A 924 -38.59 9.49 -11.49
CA LEU A 924 -37.94 9.36 -10.19
C LEU A 924 -37.05 10.57 -9.89
N ASN A 925 -36.17 10.94 -10.84
CA ASN A 925 -35.30 12.10 -10.70
C ASN A 925 -36.08 13.42 -10.56
N THR A 926 -37.19 13.56 -11.27
CA THR A 926 -38.07 14.74 -11.16
C THR A 926 -38.71 14.81 -9.77
N SER A 927 -39.22 13.68 -9.26
CA SER A 927 -39.77 13.59 -7.89
C SER A 927 -38.70 13.90 -6.85
N ASN A 928 -37.51 13.30 -6.99
CA ASN A 928 -36.37 13.53 -6.11
C ASN A 928 -35.95 15.02 -6.10
N LYS A 929 -35.80 15.64 -7.28
CA LYS A 929 -35.47 17.08 -7.40
C LYS A 929 -36.53 17.99 -6.75
N LYS A 930 -37.82 17.66 -6.88
CA LYS A 930 -38.90 18.41 -6.23
C LYS A 930 -38.82 18.31 -4.71
N PHE A 931 -38.66 17.11 -4.18
CA PHE A 931 -38.59 16.88 -2.73
C PHE A 931 -37.32 17.48 -2.12
N THR A 932 -36.16 17.29 -2.76
CA THR A 932 -34.89 17.91 -2.31
C THR A 932 -34.96 19.43 -2.32
N LYS A 933 -35.51 20.06 -3.37
CA LYS A 933 -35.76 21.52 -3.36
C LYS A 933 -36.71 21.95 -2.25
N TYR A 934 -37.76 21.16 -1.99
CA TYR A 934 -38.67 21.40 -0.88
C TYR A 934 -37.91 21.36 0.46
N LEU A 935 -37.09 20.34 0.72
CA LEU A 935 -36.26 20.25 1.92
C LEU A 935 -35.29 21.44 2.05
N GLN A 936 -34.59 21.80 0.97
CA GLN A 936 -33.70 22.95 0.95
C GLN A 936 -34.44 24.25 1.31
N SER A 937 -35.67 24.43 0.82
CA SER A 937 -36.49 25.60 1.13
C SER A 937 -37.00 25.62 2.58
N GLN A 938 -37.48 24.48 3.10
CA GLN A 938 -38.05 24.38 4.44
C GLN A 938 -37.00 24.57 5.54
N PHE A 939 -35.80 24.03 5.32
CA PHE A 939 -34.73 24.07 6.31
C PHE A 939 -33.62 25.08 6.00
N ALA A 940 -33.79 25.89 4.95
CA ALA A 940 -32.77 26.82 4.45
C ALA A 940 -31.38 26.17 4.28
N ILE A 941 -31.37 24.94 3.76
CA ILE A 941 -30.16 24.15 3.53
C ILE A 941 -29.61 24.46 2.14
N GLU A 942 -28.41 25.04 2.06
CA GLU A 942 -27.76 25.33 0.78
C GLU A 942 -27.33 24.06 0.05
N LYS A 943 -26.77 23.08 0.78
CA LYS A 943 -26.26 21.83 0.20
C LYS A 943 -26.67 20.61 1.03
N LEU A 944 -27.30 19.63 0.38
CA LEU A 944 -27.71 18.38 1.01
C LEU A 944 -26.52 17.41 1.17
N THR A 945 -26.62 16.52 2.15
CA THR A 945 -25.69 15.38 2.28
C THR A 945 -26.03 14.30 1.24
N LYS A 946 -25.06 13.46 0.85
CA LYS A 946 -25.31 12.34 -0.08
C LYS A 946 -26.42 11.39 0.36
N LYS A 947 -26.62 11.23 1.67
CA LYS A 947 -27.72 10.42 2.22
C LYS A 947 -29.07 11.09 1.98
N LEU A 948 -29.16 12.41 2.20
CA LEU A 948 -30.38 13.18 1.94
C LEU A 948 -30.66 13.35 0.44
N GLU A 949 -29.65 13.28 -0.43
CA GLU A 949 -29.84 13.21 -1.89
C GLU A 949 -30.53 11.90 -2.32
N ASN A 950 -30.38 10.83 -1.53
CA ASN A 950 -31.01 9.51 -1.70
C ASN A 950 -31.99 9.20 -0.55
N TRP A 951 -32.76 10.20 -0.12
CA TRP A 951 -33.65 10.13 1.04
C TRP A 951 -34.66 8.98 0.99
N TYR A 952 -35.07 8.52 -0.19
CA TYR A 952 -36.01 7.42 -0.38
C TYR A 952 -35.42 6.03 -0.03
N GLU A 953 -34.11 5.96 0.22
CA GLU A 953 -33.41 4.76 0.73
C GLU A 953 -33.27 4.78 2.26
N LEU A 954 -33.61 5.88 2.92
CA LEU A 954 -33.47 6.04 4.36
C LEU A 954 -34.73 5.60 5.09
N ASP A 955 -34.57 5.10 6.32
CA ASP A 955 -35.67 4.99 7.27
C ASP A 955 -35.93 6.35 7.94
N PHE A 956 -37.17 6.57 8.39
CA PHE A 956 -37.59 7.87 8.90
C PHE A 956 -36.68 8.41 10.01
N GLY A 957 -36.26 7.56 10.94
CA GLY A 957 -35.35 7.97 12.02
C GLY A 957 -33.99 8.45 11.51
N ASP A 958 -33.46 7.84 10.47
CA ASP A 958 -32.17 8.23 9.88
C ASP A 958 -32.31 9.47 8.98
N PHE A 959 -33.44 9.62 8.31
CA PHE A 959 -33.80 10.85 7.59
C PHE A 959 -33.79 12.06 8.54
N ILE A 960 -34.48 11.97 9.68
CA ILE A 960 -34.51 13.05 10.69
C ILE A 960 -33.12 13.34 11.25
N LYS A 961 -32.34 12.30 11.60
CA LYS A 961 -30.95 12.48 12.08
C LYS A 961 -30.10 13.23 11.07
N GLU A 962 -30.17 12.87 9.79
CA GLU A 962 -29.39 13.53 8.74
C GLU A 962 -29.85 14.97 8.49
N ILE A 963 -31.15 15.28 8.59
CA ILE A 963 -31.64 16.67 8.54
C ILE A 963 -31.12 17.48 9.73
N ASN A 964 -31.28 16.99 10.96
CA ASN A 964 -30.80 17.70 12.15
C ASN A 964 -29.28 17.89 12.12
N LYS A 965 -28.54 16.92 11.56
CA LYS A 965 -27.11 17.07 11.32
C LYS A 965 -26.80 18.17 10.31
N ALA A 966 -27.54 18.27 9.20
CA ALA A 966 -27.38 19.34 8.22
C ALA A 966 -27.70 20.72 8.84
N ILE A 967 -28.77 20.82 9.62
CA ILE A 967 -29.14 22.04 10.37
C ILE A 967 -28.03 22.46 11.33
N LYS A 968 -27.47 21.53 12.11
CA LYS A 968 -26.35 21.81 13.04
C LYS A 968 -25.12 22.38 12.35
N VAL A 969 -24.79 21.86 11.16
CA VAL A 969 -23.65 22.35 10.37
C VAL A 969 -23.88 23.80 9.94
N ILE A 970 -25.07 24.11 9.40
CA ILE A 970 -25.40 25.47 8.97
C ILE A 970 -25.45 26.43 10.15
N ASN A 971 -26.03 26.00 11.28
CA ASN A 971 -26.10 26.81 12.48
C ASN A 971 -24.71 27.18 13.01
N LYS A 972 -23.70 26.31 12.88
CA LYS A 972 -22.31 26.65 13.22
C LYS A 972 -21.75 27.79 12.36
N GLU A 973 -22.13 27.87 11.09
CA GLU A 973 -21.71 28.96 10.20
C GLU A 973 -22.51 30.24 10.48
N ARG A 974 -23.83 30.13 10.64
CA ARG A 974 -24.70 31.27 11.00
C ARG A 974 -24.31 31.92 12.33
N LEU A 975 -23.86 31.14 13.32
CA LEU A 975 -23.30 31.64 14.58
C LEU A 975 -22.07 32.53 14.38
N LYS A 976 -21.20 32.20 13.41
CA LYS A 976 -20.00 33.00 13.09
C LYS A 976 -20.34 34.30 12.36
N SER A 977 -21.49 34.33 11.67
CA SER A 977 -21.96 35.45 10.86
C SER A 977 -23.09 36.24 11.51
N GLU A 978 -23.36 36.02 12.81
CA GLU A 978 -24.43 36.66 13.59
C GLU A 978 -25.84 36.55 12.97
N GLN A 979 -26.10 35.47 12.24
CA GLN A 979 -27.40 35.19 11.63
C GLN A 979 -28.30 34.35 12.55
N PRO A 980 -29.65 34.50 12.44
CA PRO A 980 -30.59 33.70 13.23
C PRO A 980 -30.48 32.20 12.93
N LEU A 981 -30.48 31.41 14.00
CA LEU A 981 -30.35 29.96 13.96
C LEU A 981 -31.62 29.30 13.41
N ILE A 982 -31.43 28.24 12.62
CA ILE A 982 -32.50 27.36 12.17
C ILE A 982 -32.85 26.42 13.32
N LYS A 983 -34.14 26.33 13.68
CA LYS A 983 -34.60 25.44 14.75
C LYS A 983 -34.41 23.97 14.32
N GLU A 984 -33.82 23.17 15.19
CA GLU A 984 -33.77 21.71 15.03
C GLU A 984 -35.17 21.09 15.16
N LEU A 985 -35.41 20.00 14.45
CA LEU A 985 -36.66 19.26 14.52
C LEU A 985 -36.80 18.62 15.91
N THR A 986 -37.89 18.95 16.61
CA THR A 986 -38.29 18.32 17.86
C THR A 986 -39.11 17.06 17.59
N LYS A 987 -39.35 16.22 18.62
CA LYS A 987 -40.24 15.05 18.50
C LYS A 987 -41.66 15.39 18.03
N LEU A 988 -42.15 16.60 18.28
CA LEU A 988 -43.44 17.06 17.78
C LEU A 988 -43.36 17.34 16.28
N ASP A 989 -42.29 18.02 15.84
CA ASP A 989 -42.04 18.32 14.42
C ASP A 989 -41.78 17.02 13.62
N GLU A 990 -41.20 15.99 14.23
CA GLU A 990 -41.03 14.65 13.63
C GLU A 990 -42.38 14.01 13.25
N MET A 991 -43.44 14.20 14.05
CA MET A 991 -44.75 13.63 13.75
C MET A 991 -45.36 14.24 12.48
N ASP A 992 -45.14 15.53 12.25
CA ASP A 992 -45.65 16.26 11.07
C ASP A 992 -44.89 15.87 9.78
N TRP A 993 -43.62 15.48 9.89
CA TRP A 993 -42.80 15.05 8.76
C TRP A 993 -42.95 13.58 8.40
N MET A 994 -43.40 12.73 9.33
CA MET A 994 -43.50 11.28 9.14
C MET A 994 -44.42 10.94 7.97
N GLU A 995 -45.64 11.51 7.93
CA GLU A 995 -46.60 11.22 6.87
C GLU A 995 -46.10 11.71 5.50
N VAL A 996 -45.54 12.92 5.44
CA VAL A 996 -45.00 13.51 4.21
C VAL A 996 -43.83 12.69 3.68
N PHE A 997 -42.90 12.30 4.56
CA PHE A 997 -41.73 11.50 4.18
C PHE A 997 -42.14 10.12 3.69
N GLU A 998 -42.95 9.39 4.46
CA GLU A 998 -43.33 8.01 4.10
C GLU A 998 -44.16 7.98 2.81
N THR A 999 -45.04 8.96 2.60
CA THR A 999 -45.80 9.08 1.34
C THR A 999 -44.86 9.30 0.16
N LYS A 1000 -43.92 10.25 0.25
CA LYS A 1000 -42.97 10.52 -0.83
C LYS A 1000 -41.99 9.36 -1.02
N LYS A 1001 -41.60 8.69 0.05
CA LYS A 1001 -40.72 7.52 0.01
C LYS A 1001 -41.39 6.39 -0.75
N ALA A 1002 -42.66 6.10 -0.45
CA ALA A 1002 -43.44 5.09 -1.16
C ALA A 1002 -43.58 5.40 -2.66
N GLU A 1003 -43.86 6.66 -3.04
CA GLU A 1003 -43.91 7.09 -4.44
C GLU A 1003 -42.57 6.84 -5.17
N ALA A 1004 -41.46 7.26 -4.56
CA ALA A 1004 -40.12 7.09 -5.13
C ALA A 1004 -39.68 5.62 -5.20
N GLN A 1005 -39.97 4.84 -4.15
CA GLN A 1005 -39.65 3.41 -4.09
C GLN A 1005 -40.45 2.60 -5.09
N THR A 1006 -41.71 2.96 -5.35
CA THR A 1006 -42.53 2.32 -6.39
C THR A 1006 -41.88 2.48 -7.77
N LEU A 1007 -41.43 3.70 -8.11
CA LEU A 1007 -40.72 3.95 -9.36
C LEU A 1007 -39.39 3.18 -9.42
N LYS A 1008 -38.63 3.15 -8.31
CA LYS A 1008 -37.36 2.41 -8.24
C LYS A 1008 -37.56 0.91 -8.43
N GLN A 1009 -38.58 0.32 -7.81
CA GLN A 1009 -38.92 -1.10 -7.97
C GLN A 1009 -39.30 -1.44 -9.42
N GLN A 1010 -40.05 -0.56 -10.10
CA GLN A 1010 -40.38 -0.74 -11.51
C GLN A 1010 -39.14 -0.66 -12.41
N ILE A 1011 -38.21 0.26 -12.11
CA ILE A 1011 -36.91 0.36 -12.79
C ILE A 1011 -36.14 -0.95 -12.62
N ASP A 1012 -35.98 -1.42 -11.38
CA ASP A 1012 -35.20 -2.62 -11.06
C ASP A 1012 -35.82 -3.91 -11.61
N ALA A 1013 -37.15 -3.98 -11.68
CA ALA A 1013 -37.85 -5.07 -12.33
C ALA A 1013 -37.60 -5.07 -13.84
N THR A 1014 -37.71 -3.91 -14.49
CA THR A 1014 -37.51 -3.78 -15.93
C THR A 1014 -36.04 -4.02 -16.32
N ASP A 1015 -35.08 -3.54 -15.52
CA ASP A 1015 -33.66 -3.81 -15.74
C ASP A 1015 -33.35 -5.32 -15.63
N ARG A 1016 -33.94 -6.04 -14.65
CA ARG A 1016 -33.81 -7.51 -14.56
C ARG A 1016 -34.41 -8.25 -15.74
N GLU A 1017 -35.53 -7.77 -16.29
CA GLU A 1017 -36.11 -8.31 -17.52
C GLU A 1017 -35.17 -8.10 -18.72
N ILE A 1018 -34.55 -6.91 -18.84
CA ILE A 1018 -33.56 -6.63 -19.87
C ILE A 1018 -32.37 -7.58 -19.73
N ASP A 1019 -31.84 -7.78 -18.52
CA ASP A 1019 -30.73 -8.71 -18.29
C ASP A 1019 -31.10 -10.15 -18.68
N ALA A 1020 -32.30 -10.62 -18.33
CA ALA A 1020 -32.78 -11.93 -18.74
C ALA A 1020 -32.85 -12.07 -20.27
N MET A 1021 -33.35 -11.05 -20.97
CA MET A 1021 -33.35 -11.00 -22.44
C MET A 1021 -31.93 -10.99 -23.03
N VAL A 1022 -30.98 -10.32 -22.38
CA VAL A 1022 -29.57 -10.34 -22.78
C VAL A 1022 -28.97 -11.74 -22.58
N TYR A 1023 -29.23 -12.40 -21.45
CA TYR A 1023 -28.73 -13.77 -21.24
C TYR A 1023 -29.28 -14.76 -22.26
N GLU A 1024 -30.56 -14.65 -22.61
CA GLU A 1024 -31.18 -15.45 -23.68
C GLU A 1024 -30.53 -15.16 -25.04
N LEU A 1025 -30.29 -13.88 -25.36
CA LEU A 1025 -29.65 -13.47 -26.61
C LEU A 1025 -28.24 -14.07 -26.77
N TYR A 1026 -27.50 -14.23 -25.67
CA TYR A 1026 -26.17 -14.86 -25.64
C TYR A 1026 -26.22 -16.38 -25.37
N GLY A 1027 -27.42 -16.94 -25.18
CA GLY A 1027 -27.65 -18.37 -24.98
C GLY A 1027 -27.03 -18.92 -23.68
N LEU A 1028 -27.01 -18.13 -22.61
CA LEU A 1028 -26.42 -18.53 -21.32
C LEU A 1028 -27.32 -19.53 -20.56
N THR A 1029 -26.72 -20.52 -19.89
CA THR A 1029 -27.43 -21.46 -19.01
C THR A 1029 -27.64 -20.87 -17.62
N ALA A 1030 -28.45 -21.51 -16.78
CA ALA A 1030 -28.69 -21.04 -15.41
C ALA A 1030 -27.40 -20.98 -14.58
N GLU A 1031 -26.49 -21.95 -14.75
CA GLU A 1031 -25.18 -21.95 -14.08
C GLU A 1031 -24.29 -20.80 -14.54
N GLU A 1032 -24.25 -20.54 -15.86
CA GLU A 1032 -23.48 -19.43 -16.43
C GLU A 1032 -24.05 -18.07 -16.03
N ILE A 1033 -25.38 -17.94 -15.93
CA ILE A 1033 -26.04 -16.74 -15.41
C ILE A 1033 -25.63 -16.51 -13.95
N ALA A 1034 -25.63 -17.55 -13.12
CA ALA A 1034 -25.19 -17.43 -11.74
C ALA A 1034 -23.72 -16.99 -11.64
N ILE A 1035 -22.85 -17.43 -12.56
CA ILE A 1035 -21.45 -16.96 -12.64
C ILE A 1035 -21.41 -15.46 -12.97
N VAL A 1036 -22.23 -15.01 -13.93
CA VAL A 1036 -22.31 -13.59 -14.32
C VAL A 1036 -22.80 -12.72 -13.15
N GLU A 1037 -23.86 -13.13 -12.46
CA GLU A 1037 -24.48 -12.36 -11.39
C GLU A 1037 -23.67 -12.34 -10.09
N ASN A 1038 -22.85 -13.37 -9.82
CA ASN A 1038 -21.99 -13.44 -8.64
C ASN A 1038 -20.57 -12.88 -8.87
N SER A 1039 -20.23 -12.46 -10.09
CA SER A 1039 -18.93 -11.88 -10.44
C SER A 1039 -18.71 -10.48 -9.90
#